data_AF-A0AA36IZ26-F1
#
_entry.id   AF-A0AA36IZ26-F1
#
_cell.length_a   1.000
_cell.length_b   1.000
_cell.length_c   1.000
_cell.angle_alpha   90.00
_cell.angle_beta   90.00
_cell.angle_gamma   90.00
#
_symmetry.space_group_name_H-M   'P 1'
#
loop_
_entity.id
_entity.type
_entity.pdbx_description
1 polymer ?
#
loop_
_entity_poly.entity_id
_entity_poly.type
_entity_poly.pdbx_seq_one_letter_code
_entity_poly.pdbx_strand_id
1 'polypeptide(L)'
;MGACAAVLTSALPCSSSAEEVIVQSEQMAGRVPGVSVSLEMSEAVPGSPSPLLEAVLAGKKMDLERAQAIARDIAKPDYSLGQYYQDLLAAFPELHLFGLRGIGVSIEEAHAAGGRAAADEFQRTIGAFFAIYWLTRLDSDGKAGFCHGVDESWRPQEAFNEKSRAFFEDAEIWKYFQDLMVDAGLLEQGTKRVDPETTLALLVLTALHDIMKINLLLPSVQKSDAPYRGYSEAEVVADHDVAIFYIVERYTHLLPSLRRLQPSLQLLVQNVLSGLAFNNGWFVQAEAPPGAVFRGIKAAVSAQTESARKVGRRDLSLYFVHWLTDLAGGEPTPLFGCSKLCTLPMHVLKSFMQSVRYIQQLADRTETEVMEDYLKDRWANHQPSVGPMVSGPAGLAKARLLCMAQGNATEVLAAFEKLSDEDKEVLSVEMARTGAEQQSFSDSFVPSSVREQTAGPAFLVYYGPAFLQRMGTDSPLRRLEILAEIFRCARKLWPAVPDQAGNFVTVRIDAITIQGHWSADSELLLLRMCSNKQACIERRPKDGNSFNEDSTQILFNTDNGAPLCSQEEMIRRLGPAMLAEGHWYRKVAFAFLRPAVPGEEIRTMVDGNEETKKIAQAGDYVVRADTKYKELYVLPQQKASDAYDLAAPMDIAERLDAAELRAGGFRCYRCRTRIKAIRASESLLSKICPQKRFMASWGSPCVVKADDMLAAQVSDSTIKEIYRIEKTVFKETFSLDQ
;
A
#
# COMPACT_ATOMS: atom_id res chain seq x y z
N MET A 1 -8.71 -7.98 -12.23
CA MET A 1 -7.76 -8.70 -11.33
C MET A 1 -6.59 -7.86 -10.80
N GLY A 2 -6.40 -6.59 -11.24
CA GLY A 2 -5.25 -5.76 -10.85
C GLY A 2 -5.05 -5.51 -9.33
N ALA A 3 -6.11 -5.56 -8.53
CA ALA A 3 -6.05 -5.37 -7.08
C ALA A 3 -5.38 -6.54 -6.31
N CYS A 4 -5.45 -7.79 -6.82
CA CYS A 4 -4.77 -8.94 -6.20
C CYS A 4 -3.25 -8.84 -6.34
N ALA A 5 -2.76 -8.35 -7.48
CA ALA A 5 -1.33 -8.15 -7.71
C ALA A 5 -0.75 -7.08 -6.78
N ALA A 6 -1.49 -5.98 -6.54
CA ALA A 6 -1.08 -4.93 -5.61
C ALA A 6 -0.90 -5.44 -4.16
N VAL A 7 -1.80 -6.32 -3.71
CA VAL A 7 -1.76 -6.98 -2.39
C VAL A 7 -0.57 -7.93 -2.24
N LEU A 8 -0.19 -8.64 -3.30
CA LEU A 8 0.97 -9.54 -3.31
C LEU A 8 2.31 -8.78 -3.43
N THR A 9 2.35 -7.68 -4.19
CA THR A 9 3.56 -6.86 -4.37
C THR A 9 3.91 -5.99 -3.18
N SER A 10 2.99 -5.79 -2.22
CA SER A 10 3.30 -5.00 -1.02
C SER A 10 4.24 -5.71 -0.03
N ALA A 11 4.70 -6.93 -0.33
CA ALA A 11 5.46 -7.73 0.63
C ALA A 11 6.96 -7.42 0.72
N LEU A 12 7.69 -6.95 -0.31
CA LEU A 12 9.17 -6.80 -0.20
C LEU A 12 9.77 -5.78 -1.20
N PRO A 13 10.79 -4.98 -0.79
CA PRO A 13 11.77 -4.42 -1.72
C PRO A 13 12.75 -5.53 -2.13
N CYS A 14 12.90 -5.78 -3.44
CA CYS A 14 13.84 -6.77 -3.96
C CYS A 14 15.22 -6.11 -4.09
N SER A 15 16.19 -6.54 -3.28
CA SER A 15 17.60 -6.16 -3.40
C SER A 15 18.41 -7.34 -3.96
N SER A 16 18.48 -7.44 -5.29
CA SER A 16 19.55 -8.18 -5.96
C SER A 16 20.31 -7.21 -6.88
N SER A 17 21.56 -7.54 -7.19
CA SER A 17 22.46 -6.75 -8.05
C SER A 17 21.84 -6.56 -9.44
N ALA A 18 21.19 -5.41 -9.64
CA ALA A 18 20.35 -5.12 -10.79
C ALA A 18 21.06 -5.23 -12.14
N GLU A 19 22.37 -5.00 -12.21
CA GLU A 19 23.11 -4.92 -13.48
C GLU A 19 23.23 -6.26 -14.23
N GLU A 20 23.49 -7.40 -13.57
CA GLU A 20 23.60 -8.70 -14.25
C GLU A 20 22.25 -9.21 -14.77
N VAL A 21 21.17 -8.93 -14.03
CA VAL A 21 19.79 -9.32 -14.41
C VAL A 21 19.30 -8.50 -15.60
N ILE A 22 19.66 -7.21 -15.68
CA ILE A 22 19.27 -6.32 -16.78
C ILE A 22 19.89 -6.78 -18.11
N VAL A 23 21.18 -7.15 -18.13
CA VAL A 23 21.88 -7.57 -19.37
C VAL A 23 21.32 -8.89 -19.92
N GLN A 24 21.01 -9.87 -19.06
CA GLN A 24 20.37 -11.12 -19.49
C GLN A 24 18.92 -10.89 -19.95
N SER A 25 18.19 -9.98 -19.29
CA SER A 25 16.81 -9.62 -19.65
C SER A 25 16.70 -9.06 -21.07
N GLU A 26 17.60 -8.17 -21.48
CA GLU A 26 17.57 -7.56 -22.82
C GLU A 26 17.87 -8.56 -23.95
N GLN A 27 18.81 -9.48 -23.74
CA GLN A 27 19.13 -10.54 -24.71
C GLN A 27 17.98 -11.56 -24.86
N MET A 28 17.27 -11.85 -23.78
CA MET A 28 16.15 -12.79 -23.74
C MET A 28 14.85 -12.17 -24.28
N ALA A 29 14.62 -10.87 -24.07
CA ALA A 29 13.46 -10.15 -24.62
C ALA A 29 13.42 -10.18 -26.16
N GLY A 30 14.58 -10.25 -26.83
CA GLY A 30 14.66 -10.44 -28.28
C GLY A 30 14.18 -11.80 -28.79
N ARG A 31 14.07 -12.82 -27.92
CA ARG A 31 13.69 -14.21 -28.28
C ARG A 31 12.20 -14.49 -28.23
N VAL A 32 11.45 -13.65 -27.52
CA VAL A 32 9.99 -13.57 -27.59
C VAL A 32 9.69 -12.28 -28.36
N PRO A 33 9.96 -12.24 -29.68
CA PRO A 33 9.79 -11.01 -30.44
C PRO A 33 8.33 -10.58 -30.32
N GLY A 34 8.13 -9.34 -29.86
CA GLY A 34 6.80 -8.75 -29.81
C GLY A 34 6.18 -8.80 -31.20
N VAL A 35 4.86 -8.97 -31.23
CA VAL A 35 4.13 -8.84 -32.49
C VAL A 35 4.23 -7.38 -32.94
N SER A 36 4.48 -7.14 -34.23
CA SER A 36 4.31 -5.81 -34.82
C SER A 36 3.16 -5.87 -35.81
N VAL A 37 2.17 -5.02 -35.62
CA VAL A 37 1.07 -4.85 -36.55
C VAL A 37 1.20 -3.47 -37.17
N SER A 38 1.53 -3.43 -38.46
CA SER A 38 1.42 -2.19 -39.23
C SER A 38 -0.06 -1.90 -39.44
N LEU A 39 -0.56 -0.84 -38.82
CA LEU A 39 -1.86 -0.27 -39.14
C LEU A 39 -1.74 0.45 -40.48
N GLU A 40 -1.75 -0.30 -41.59
CA GLU A 40 -2.27 0.27 -42.83
C GLU A 40 -3.70 0.70 -42.52
N MET A 41 -4.04 1.97 -42.77
CA MET A 41 -5.22 2.67 -42.27
C MET A 41 -6.52 1.84 -42.38
N SER A 42 -6.78 0.99 -41.39
CA SER A 42 -8.04 0.26 -41.31
C SER A 42 -9.06 1.28 -40.84
N GLU A 43 -9.98 1.65 -41.71
CA GLU A 43 -11.03 2.61 -41.38
C GLU A 43 -11.83 2.09 -40.20
N ALA A 44 -11.92 2.90 -39.14
CA ALA A 44 -12.70 2.56 -37.96
C ALA A 44 -14.15 2.23 -38.37
N VAL A 45 -14.66 1.08 -37.94
CA VAL A 45 -16.02 0.64 -38.27
C VAL A 45 -17.03 1.51 -37.52
N PRO A 46 -17.83 2.36 -38.21
CA PRO A 46 -18.78 3.25 -37.53
C PRO A 46 -19.87 2.46 -36.81
N GLY A 47 -20.19 2.85 -35.57
CA GLY A 47 -21.22 2.19 -34.76
C GLY A 47 -20.76 0.94 -34.01
N SER A 48 -19.49 0.55 -34.13
CA SER A 48 -18.89 -0.49 -33.30
C SER A 48 -18.66 0.01 -31.87
N PRO A 49 -18.84 -0.84 -30.82
CA PRO A 49 -18.43 -0.49 -29.47
C PRO A 49 -16.91 -0.32 -29.35
N SER A 50 -16.12 -1.02 -30.16
CA SER A 50 -14.66 -0.89 -30.21
C SER A 50 -14.20 -0.92 -31.67
N PRO A 51 -14.23 0.24 -32.36
CA PRO A 51 -13.99 0.31 -33.81
C PRO A 51 -12.62 -0.24 -34.25
N LEU A 52 -11.57 0.01 -33.46
CA LEU A 52 -10.23 -0.47 -33.77
C LEU A 52 -10.10 -1.99 -33.56
N LEU A 53 -10.70 -2.54 -32.50
CA LEU A 53 -10.73 -3.99 -32.28
C LEU A 53 -11.39 -4.70 -33.46
N GLU A 54 -12.57 -4.21 -33.87
CA GLU A 54 -13.29 -4.77 -35.00
C GLU A 54 -12.50 -4.66 -36.30
N ALA A 55 -11.91 -3.48 -36.57
CA ALA A 55 -11.12 -3.23 -37.77
C ALA A 55 -9.88 -4.13 -37.88
N VAL A 56 -9.19 -4.40 -36.77
CA VAL A 56 -7.97 -5.25 -36.74
C VAL A 56 -8.31 -6.74 -36.82
N LEU A 57 -9.40 -7.17 -36.20
CA LEU A 57 -9.85 -8.57 -36.20
C LEU A 57 -10.78 -8.91 -37.36
N ALA A 58 -11.17 -7.94 -38.19
CA ALA A 58 -12.01 -8.14 -39.36
C ALA A 58 -11.45 -9.26 -40.27
N GLY A 59 -12.26 -10.28 -40.52
CA GLY A 59 -11.89 -11.44 -41.34
C GLY A 59 -10.89 -12.41 -40.72
N LYS A 60 -10.30 -12.08 -39.55
CA LYS A 60 -9.41 -12.98 -38.80
C LYS A 60 -10.21 -14.11 -38.17
N LYS A 61 -9.58 -15.29 -38.07
CA LYS A 61 -10.16 -16.51 -37.51
C LYS A 61 -9.09 -17.20 -36.68
N MET A 62 -9.49 -17.77 -35.54
CA MET A 62 -8.64 -18.70 -34.80
C MET A 62 -8.38 -19.95 -35.67
N ASP A 63 -7.12 -20.37 -35.77
CA ASP A 63 -6.76 -21.68 -36.34
C ASP A 63 -7.16 -22.75 -35.32
N LEU A 64 -8.42 -23.20 -35.41
CA LEU A 64 -9.02 -24.13 -34.45
C LEU A 64 -8.30 -25.48 -34.44
N GLU A 65 -7.85 -25.98 -35.59
CA GLU A 65 -7.16 -27.26 -35.68
C GLU A 65 -5.83 -27.21 -34.93
N ARG A 66 -5.08 -26.13 -35.13
CA ARG A 66 -3.83 -25.89 -34.39
C ARG A 66 -4.09 -25.67 -32.92
N ALA A 67 -5.06 -24.85 -32.53
CA ALA A 67 -5.40 -24.64 -31.12
C ALA A 67 -5.79 -25.95 -30.40
N GLN A 68 -6.54 -26.83 -31.09
CA GLN A 68 -6.85 -28.16 -30.57
C GLN A 68 -5.62 -29.08 -30.52
N ALA A 69 -4.70 -28.98 -31.47
CA ALA A 69 -3.43 -29.72 -31.44
C ALA A 69 -2.58 -29.29 -30.24
N ILE A 70 -2.45 -27.99 -30.00
CA ILE A 70 -1.79 -27.44 -28.80
C ILE A 70 -2.38 -28.10 -27.54
N ALA A 71 -3.69 -28.04 -27.37
CA ALA A 71 -4.35 -28.55 -26.16
C ALA A 71 -4.18 -30.08 -25.97
N ARG A 72 -4.16 -30.87 -27.05
CA ARG A 72 -3.93 -32.32 -26.98
C ARG A 72 -2.47 -32.68 -26.71
N ASP A 73 -1.54 -31.90 -27.23
CA ASP A 73 -0.12 -32.26 -27.32
C ASP A 73 0.74 -31.58 -26.25
N ILE A 74 0.18 -30.63 -25.49
CA ILE A 74 0.90 -29.81 -24.50
C ILE A 74 1.75 -30.61 -23.50
N ALA A 75 1.29 -31.80 -23.10
CA ALA A 75 2.01 -32.67 -22.15
C ALA A 75 2.95 -33.70 -22.82
N LYS A 76 3.04 -33.74 -24.15
CA LYS A 76 3.91 -34.70 -24.85
C LYS A 76 5.40 -34.33 -24.67
N PRO A 77 6.29 -35.29 -24.35
CA PRO A 77 7.70 -34.98 -24.09
C PRO A 77 8.46 -34.27 -25.23
N ASP A 78 8.06 -34.51 -26.48
CA ASP A 78 8.68 -33.96 -27.70
C ASP A 78 8.09 -32.60 -28.12
N TYR A 79 6.99 -32.17 -27.51
CA TYR A 79 6.38 -30.87 -27.78
C TYR A 79 7.04 -29.79 -26.91
N SER A 80 8.02 -29.08 -27.46
CA SER A 80 8.84 -28.09 -26.73
C SER A 80 8.10 -26.77 -26.46
N LEU A 81 8.58 -26.00 -25.47
CA LEU A 81 8.07 -24.66 -25.17
C LEU A 81 8.20 -23.69 -26.35
N GLY A 82 9.29 -23.79 -27.13
CA GLY A 82 9.50 -22.98 -28.33
C GLY A 82 8.47 -23.30 -29.42
N GLN A 83 8.17 -24.58 -29.64
CA GLN A 83 7.10 -25.00 -30.57
C GLN A 83 5.74 -24.50 -30.08
N TYR A 84 5.45 -24.65 -28.78
CA TYR A 84 4.24 -24.14 -28.16
C TYR A 84 4.05 -22.64 -28.40
N TYR A 85 5.09 -21.82 -28.17
CA TYR A 85 5.04 -20.38 -28.44
C TYR A 85 4.68 -20.05 -29.89
N GLN A 86 5.32 -20.70 -30.87
CA GLN A 86 5.03 -20.47 -32.29
C GLN A 86 3.60 -20.86 -32.65
N ASP A 87 3.11 -21.97 -32.11
CA ASP A 87 1.75 -22.42 -32.38
C ASP A 87 0.70 -21.52 -31.73
N LEU A 88 0.95 -20.95 -30.55
CA LEU A 88 0.08 -19.94 -29.95
C LEU A 88 -0.09 -18.71 -30.86
N LEU A 89 1.02 -18.15 -31.34
CA LEU A 89 0.99 -16.98 -32.22
C LEU A 89 0.26 -17.27 -33.54
N ALA A 90 0.45 -18.45 -34.10
CA ALA A 90 -0.26 -18.86 -35.30
C ALA A 90 -1.75 -19.13 -35.05
N ALA A 91 -2.11 -19.62 -33.86
CA ALA A 91 -3.48 -20.02 -33.52
C ALA A 91 -4.40 -18.85 -33.16
N PHE A 92 -3.91 -17.90 -32.34
CA PHE A 92 -4.74 -16.89 -31.70
C PHE A 92 -4.54 -15.50 -32.31
N PRO A 93 -5.47 -14.99 -33.14
CA PRO A 93 -5.33 -13.67 -33.76
C PRO A 93 -5.30 -12.53 -32.73
N GLU A 94 -5.95 -12.68 -31.57
CA GLU A 94 -6.01 -11.66 -30.52
C GLU A 94 -4.63 -11.34 -29.91
N LEU A 95 -3.67 -12.27 -29.97
CA LEU A 95 -2.29 -11.99 -29.52
C LEU A 95 -1.59 -10.91 -30.36
N HIS A 96 -2.06 -10.66 -31.57
CA HIS A 96 -1.50 -9.61 -32.42
C HIS A 96 -1.96 -8.20 -32.01
N LEU A 97 -3.01 -8.09 -31.19
CA LEU A 97 -3.51 -6.80 -30.70
C LEU A 97 -2.48 -6.06 -29.85
N PHE A 98 -1.65 -6.78 -29.10
CA PHE A 98 -0.57 -6.17 -28.31
C PHE A 98 0.55 -5.55 -29.16
N GLY A 99 0.56 -5.83 -30.47
CA GLY A 99 1.50 -5.26 -31.43
C GLY A 99 1.07 -3.94 -32.05
N LEU A 100 -0.11 -3.42 -31.67
CA LEU A 100 -0.62 -2.14 -32.17
C LEU A 100 0.22 -1.00 -31.60
N ARG A 101 1.01 -0.36 -32.46
CA ARG A 101 1.71 0.90 -32.14
C ARG A 101 0.81 2.07 -32.50
N GLY A 102 0.70 3.03 -31.59
CA GLY A 102 -0.24 4.14 -31.68
C GLY A 102 -0.22 4.84 -33.03
N ILE A 103 -1.38 4.94 -33.66
CA ILE A 103 -1.63 5.84 -34.79
C ILE A 103 -1.52 7.27 -34.23
N GLY A 104 -0.38 7.92 -34.39
CA GLY A 104 -0.21 9.36 -34.21
C GLY A 104 -0.31 9.95 -32.79
N VAL A 105 -0.54 9.15 -31.74
CA VAL A 105 -0.50 9.61 -30.35
C VAL A 105 0.95 9.58 -29.87
N SER A 106 1.46 10.70 -29.35
CA SER A 106 2.84 10.76 -28.84
C SER A 106 3.02 9.79 -27.67
N ILE A 107 4.21 9.19 -27.56
CA ILE A 107 4.57 8.26 -26.47
C ILE A 107 4.37 8.91 -25.08
N GLU A 108 4.38 10.24 -25.00
CA GLU A 108 4.17 11.02 -23.79
C GLU A 108 2.71 11.01 -23.29
N GLU A 109 1.72 11.01 -24.19
CA GLU A 109 0.30 10.96 -23.81
C GLU A 109 -0.15 9.56 -23.34
N ALA A 110 0.45 8.50 -23.90
CA ALA A 110 0.19 7.12 -23.47
C ALA A 110 0.70 6.85 -22.04
N HIS A 111 1.84 7.42 -21.65
CA HIS A 111 2.38 7.31 -20.29
C HIS A 111 1.55 8.09 -19.25
N ALA A 112 0.90 9.19 -19.65
CA ALA A 112 0.06 10.00 -18.75
C ALA A 112 -1.22 9.27 -18.28
N ALA A 113 -1.67 8.25 -19.01
CA ALA A 113 -2.87 7.46 -18.68
C ALA A 113 -2.62 6.27 -17.73
N GLY A 114 -1.39 6.08 -17.23
CA GLY A 114 -1.07 5.10 -16.17
C GLY A 114 -1.09 3.62 -16.58
N GLY A 115 -1.19 3.30 -17.89
CA GLY A 115 -1.11 1.93 -18.41
C GLY A 115 0.34 1.48 -18.66
N ARG A 116 0.63 0.18 -18.52
CA ARG A 116 1.92 -0.40 -18.94
C ARG A 116 2.00 -0.42 -20.48
N ALA A 117 3.21 -0.47 -21.03
CA ALA A 117 3.38 -0.58 -22.48
C ALA A 117 2.72 -1.87 -23.00
N ALA A 118 2.09 -1.82 -24.18
CA ALA A 118 1.43 -2.99 -24.78
C ALA A 118 2.39 -4.19 -24.94
N ALA A 119 3.68 -3.93 -25.15
CA ALA A 119 4.73 -4.95 -25.18
C ALA A 119 4.90 -5.67 -23.83
N ASP A 120 4.78 -4.96 -22.70
CA ASP A 120 4.86 -5.58 -21.38
C ASP A 120 3.66 -6.51 -21.13
N GLU A 121 2.46 -6.07 -21.49
CA GLU A 121 1.25 -6.91 -21.35
C GLU A 121 1.27 -8.11 -22.30
N PHE A 122 1.87 -7.99 -23.49
CA PHE A 122 2.15 -9.14 -24.36
C PHE A 122 3.04 -10.16 -23.66
N GLN A 123 4.20 -9.72 -23.13
CA GLN A 123 5.13 -10.62 -22.45
C GLN A 123 4.50 -11.30 -21.25
N ARG A 124 3.68 -10.57 -20.47
CA ARG A 124 2.94 -11.14 -19.35
C ARG A 124 1.90 -12.17 -19.77
N THR A 125 1.17 -11.88 -20.85
CA THR A 125 0.21 -12.83 -21.44
C THR A 125 0.92 -14.10 -21.91
N ILE A 126 2.08 -13.98 -22.56
CA ILE A 126 2.91 -15.13 -22.93
C ILE A 126 3.43 -15.89 -21.70
N GLY A 127 3.82 -15.18 -20.63
CA GLY A 127 4.18 -15.79 -19.35
C GLY A 127 3.04 -16.62 -18.75
N ALA A 128 1.80 -16.15 -18.86
CA ALA A 128 0.63 -16.91 -18.43
C ALA A 128 0.43 -18.18 -19.27
N PHE A 129 0.64 -18.10 -20.59
CA PHE A 129 0.64 -19.27 -21.45
C PHE A 129 1.74 -20.27 -21.08
N PHE A 130 2.94 -19.81 -20.75
CA PHE A 130 4.05 -20.69 -20.35
C PHE A 130 3.77 -21.35 -19.00
N ALA A 131 3.14 -20.63 -18.07
CA ALA A 131 2.66 -21.21 -16.83
C ALA A 131 1.67 -22.36 -17.07
N ILE A 132 0.73 -22.22 -18.03
CA ILE A 132 -0.17 -23.33 -18.43
C ILE A 132 0.64 -24.52 -18.94
N TYR A 133 1.58 -24.29 -19.85
CA TYR A 133 2.45 -25.35 -20.38
C TYR A 133 3.19 -26.09 -19.27
N TRP A 134 3.82 -25.38 -18.33
CA TRP A 134 4.56 -26.01 -17.25
C TRP A 134 3.67 -26.73 -16.23
N LEU A 135 2.51 -26.15 -15.88
CA LEU A 135 1.59 -26.77 -14.92
C LEU A 135 0.89 -28.02 -15.46
N THR A 136 0.80 -28.19 -16.78
CA THR A 136 0.33 -29.45 -17.39
C THR A 136 1.41 -30.53 -17.45
N ARG A 137 2.65 -30.21 -17.05
CA ARG A 137 3.86 -31.06 -17.18
C ARG A 137 4.60 -31.27 -15.85
N LEU A 138 3.88 -31.22 -14.73
CA LEU A 138 4.48 -31.29 -13.38
C LEU A 138 5.22 -32.61 -13.07
N ASP A 139 4.97 -33.66 -13.85
CA ASP A 139 5.61 -34.98 -13.73
C ASP A 139 6.83 -35.17 -14.64
N SER A 140 7.15 -34.17 -15.46
CA SER A 140 8.32 -34.16 -16.34
C SER A 140 9.17 -32.91 -16.10
N ASP A 141 9.22 -32.01 -17.07
CA ASP A 141 10.09 -30.84 -17.11
C ASP A 141 9.41 -29.57 -16.58
N GLY A 142 8.10 -29.63 -16.32
CA GLY A 142 7.27 -28.47 -15.98
C GLY A 142 7.70 -27.76 -14.70
N LYS A 143 8.02 -28.49 -13.62
CA LYS A 143 8.46 -27.87 -12.36
C LYS A 143 9.73 -27.03 -12.53
N ALA A 144 10.68 -27.55 -13.30
CA ALA A 144 11.95 -26.88 -13.53
C ALA A 144 11.74 -25.63 -14.38
N GLY A 145 10.98 -25.74 -15.49
CA GLY A 145 10.65 -24.59 -16.32
C GLY A 145 9.87 -23.50 -15.57
N PHE A 146 8.90 -23.91 -14.74
CA PHE A 146 8.11 -23.01 -13.91
C PHE A 146 8.97 -22.23 -12.91
N CYS A 147 9.95 -22.88 -12.27
CA CYS A 147 10.74 -22.24 -11.21
C CYS A 147 12.00 -21.54 -11.69
N HIS A 148 12.55 -22.01 -12.80
CA HIS A 148 13.91 -21.67 -13.24
C HIS A 148 13.95 -21.08 -14.64
N GLY A 149 12.85 -21.11 -15.39
CA GLY A 149 12.83 -20.67 -16.76
C GLY A 149 13.53 -21.64 -17.71
N VAL A 150 13.92 -21.13 -18.88
CA VAL A 150 14.53 -21.91 -19.95
C VAL A 150 15.78 -21.26 -20.51
N ASP A 151 16.66 -22.09 -21.06
CA ASP A 151 17.88 -21.68 -21.74
C ASP A 151 17.63 -21.25 -23.19
N GLU A 152 18.73 -21.01 -23.90
CA GLU A 152 18.70 -20.58 -25.29
C GLU A 152 18.06 -21.60 -26.26
N SER A 153 18.01 -22.86 -25.85
CA SER A 153 17.44 -23.98 -26.59
C SER A 153 16.02 -24.33 -26.11
N TRP A 154 15.38 -23.43 -25.35
CA TRP A 154 14.05 -23.61 -24.76
C TRP A 154 13.96 -24.82 -23.80
N ARG A 155 15.08 -25.22 -23.19
CA ARG A 155 15.13 -26.30 -22.20
C ARG A 155 15.14 -25.73 -20.79
N PRO A 156 14.49 -26.38 -19.80
CA PRO A 156 14.53 -25.89 -18.43
C PRO A 156 15.94 -25.74 -17.89
N GLN A 157 16.15 -24.67 -17.12
CA GLN A 157 17.42 -24.41 -16.44
C GLN A 157 17.47 -25.08 -15.05
N GLU A 158 18.68 -25.19 -14.51
CA GLU A 158 18.89 -25.54 -13.10
C GLU A 158 18.63 -24.34 -12.18
N ALA A 159 18.41 -24.62 -10.88
CA ALA A 159 18.05 -23.60 -9.91
C ALA A 159 19.14 -22.54 -9.72
N PHE A 160 18.83 -21.30 -10.08
CA PHE A 160 19.76 -20.16 -10.02
C PHE A 160 19.74 -19.40 -8.68
N ASN A 161 18.72 -19.58 -7.83
CA ASN A 161 18.66 -18.94 -6.51
C ASN A 161 17.98 -19.81 -5.43
N GLU A 162 18.24 -19.49 -4.16
CA GLU A 162 17.76 -20.24 -2.99
C GLU A 162 16.22 -20.20 -2.83
N LYS A 163 15.56 -19.08 -3.13
CA LYS A 163 14.09 -18.96 -3.03
C LYS A 163 13.39 -19.85 -4.06
N SER A 164 13.83 -19.81 -5.31
CA SER A 164 13.32 -20.70 -6.36
C SER A 164 13.60 -22.17 -6.04
N ARG A 165 14.73 -22.50 -5.42
CA ARG A 165 15.01 -23.86 -4.95
C ARG A 165 14.05 -24.31 -3.84
N ALA A 166 13.85 -23.47 -2.82
CA ALA A 166 12.89 -23.76 -1.75
C ALA A 166 11.47 -23.95 -2.27
N PHE A 167 11.05 -23.15 -3.26
CA PHE A 167 9.77 -23.34 -3.94
C PHE A 167 9.71 -24.67 -4.71
N PHE A 168 10.75 -24.96 -5.50
CA PHE A 168 10.84 -26.19 -6.28
C PHE A 168 10.76 -27.45 -5.42
N GLU A 169 11.37 -27.42 -4.23
CA GLU A 169 11.43 -28.54 -3.28
C GLU A 169 10.16 -28.68 -2.42
N ASP A 170 9.26 -27.69 -2.39
CA ASP A 170 8.05 -27.74 -1.57
C ASP A 170 6.99 -28.68 -2.19
N ALA A 171 6.94 -29.92 -1.69
CA ALA A 171 6.00 -30.93 -2.20
C ALA A 171 4.52 -30.55 -1.99
N GLU A 172 4.22 -29.75 -0.98
CA GLU A 172 2.86 -29.35 -0.63
C GLU A 172 2.30 -28.37 -1.66
N ILE A 173 3.08 -27.38 -2.10
CA ILE A 173 2.61 -26.41 -3.09
C ILE A 173 2.32 -27.07 -4.44
N TRP A 174 3.18 -27.99 -4.88
CA TRP A 174 2.95 -28.75 -6.11
C TRP A 174 1.72 -29.63 -6.03
N LYS A 175 1.45 -30.20 -4.85
CA LYS A 175 0.21 -30.94 -4.62
C LYS A 175 -1.00 -30.03 -4.76
N TYR A 176 -0.99 -28.83 -4.18
CA TYR A 176 -2.10 -27.88 -4.36
C TYR A 176 -2.31 -27.49 -5.82
N PHE A 177 -1.25 -27.25 -6.59
CA PHE A 177 -1.36 -26.95 -8.02
C PHE A 177 -1.95 -28.12 -8.79
N GLN A 178 -1.46 -29.34 -8.55
CA GLN A 178 -1.98 -30.53 -9.20
C GLN A 178 -3.46 -30.77 -8.86
N ASP A 179 -3.82 -30.69 -7.58
CA ASP A 179 -5.21 -30.88 -7.13
C ASP A 179 -6.13 -29.81 -7.76
N LEU A 180 -5.67 -28.55 -7.87
CA LEU A 180 -6.42 -27.49 -8.52
C LEU A 180 -6.63 -27.74 -10.03
N MET A 181 -5.60 -28.22 -10.73
CA MET A 181 -5.69 -28.57 -12.15
C MET A 181 -6.66 -29.74 -12.39
N VAL A 182 -6.70 -30.73 -11.47
CA VAL A 182 -7.67 -31.83 -11.51
C VAL A 182 -9.09 -31.31 -11.22
N ASP A 183 -9.28 -30.48 -10.19
CA ASP A 183 -10.58 -29.89 -9.85
C ASP A 183 -11.15 -29.00 -10.97
N ALA A 184 -10.28 -28.33 -11.73
CA ALA A 184 -10.64 -27.55 -12.92
C ALA A 184 -10.99 -28.44 -14.13
N GLY A 185 -10.67 -29.73 -14.08
CA GLY A 185 -10.86 -30.67 -15.18
C GLY A 185 -9.82 -30.53 -16.29
N LEU A 186 -8.66 -29.93 -16.01
CA LEU A 186 -7.53 -29.88 -16.96
C LEU A 186 -6.71 -31.17 -16.97
N LEU A 187 -6.67 -31.86 -15.82
CA LEU A 187 -6.00 -33.14 -15.67
C LEU A 187 -6.98 -34.21 -15.21
N GLU A 188 -6.93 -35.39 -15.81
CA GLU A 188 -7.65 -36.57 -15.36
C GLU A 188 -7.11 -37.08 -14.02
N GLN A 189 -8.02 -37.45 -13.11
CA GLN A 189 -7.67 -37.95 -11.79
C GLN A 189 -6.87 -39.26 -11.92
N GLY A 190 -5.68 -39.31 -11.32
CA GLY A 190 -4.83 -40.52 -11.25
C GLY A 190 -4.00 -40.80 -12.51
N THR A 191 -4.46 -40.43 -13.71
CA THR A 191 -3.72 -40.64 -14.96
C THR A 191 -2.87 -39.42 -15.37
N LYS A 192 -3.12 -38.25 -14.77
CA LYS A 192 -2.47 -36.95 -15.10
C LYS A 192 -2.57 -36.59 -16.60
N ARG A 193 -3.50 -37.20 -17.32
CA ARG A 193 -3.73 -36.92 -18.74
C ARG A 193 -4.43 -35.59 -18.89
N VAL A 194 -3.98 -34.78 -19.86
CA VAL A 194 -4.58 -33.49 -20.15
C VAL A 194 -5.94 -33.65 -20.83
N ASP A 195 -6.95 -32.92 -20.35
CA ASP A 195 -8.24 -32.76 -21.02
C ASP A 195 -8.14 -31.66 -22.10
N PRO A 196 -8.26 -32.00 -23.39
CA PRO A 196 -8.02 -31.05 -24.46
C PRO A 196 -9.11 -29.97 -24.57
N GLU A 197 -10.36 -30.25 -24.16
CA GLU A 197 -11.44 -29.27 -24.27
C GLU A 197 -11.31 -28.15 -23.23
N THR A 198 -11.05 -28.50 -21.98
CA THR A 198 -10.82 -27.53 -20.89
C THR A 198 -9.54 -26.76 -21.13
N THR A 199 -8.50 -27.44 -21.60
CA THR A 199 -7.22 -26.79 -21.93
C THR A 199 -7.42 -25.78 -23.06
N LEU A 200 -8.16 -26.13 -24.12
CA LEU A 200 -8.50 -25.19 -25.18
C LEU A 200 -9.28 -23.97 -24.65
N ALA A 201 -10.26 -24.18 -23.75
CA ALA A 201 -10.99 -23.08 -23.14
C ALA A 201 -10.06 -22.16 -22.32
N LEU A 202 -9.13 -22.72 -21.54
CA LEU A 202 -8.14 -21.95 -20.78
C LEU A 202 -7.18 -21.16 -21.70
N LEU A 203 -6.77 -21.73 -22.83
CA LEU A 203 -5.93 -21.05 -23.81
C LEU A 203 -6.67 -19.86 -24.45
N VAL A 204 -7.93 -20.04 -24.86
CA VAL A 204 -8.77 -18.95 -25.39
C VAL A 204 -8.99 -17.88 -24.33
N LEU A 205 -9.32 -18.26 -23.11
CA LEU A 205 -9.45 -17.35 -21.97
C LEU A 205 -8.19 -16.50 -21.80
N THR A 206 -7.02 -17.14 -21.82
CA THR A 206 -5.72 -16.46 -21.62
C THR A 206 -5.39 -15.52 -22.78
N ALA A 207 -5.74 -15.88 -24.03
CA ALA A 207 -5.55 -14.99 -25.19
C ALA A 207 -6.41 -13.70 -25.12
N LEU A 208 -7.50 -13.73 -24.35
CA LEU A 208 -8.51 -12.67 -24.31
C LEU A 208 -8.43 -11.78 -23.07
N HIS A 209 -8.05 -12.31 -21.92
CA HIS A 209 -8.29 -11.66 -20.62
C HIS A 209 -7.70 -10.26 -20.50
N ASP A 210 -6.56 -9.99 -21.17
CA ASP A 210 -5.78 -8.77 -21.01
C ASP A 210 -5.80 -7.83 -22.21
N ILE A 211 -6.51 -8.16 -23.30
CA ILE A 211 -6.52 -7.32 -24.51
C ILE A 211 -7.09 -5.92 -24.25
N MET A 212 -7.95 -5.77 -23.23
CA MET A 212 -8.55 -4.49 -22.85
C MET A 212 -7.63 -3.60 -22.01
N LYS A 213 -6.42 -4.06 -21.64
CA LYS A 213 -5.39 -3.18 -21.07
C LYS A 213 -4.76 -2.28 -22.13
N ILE A 214 -5.02 -2.54 -23.41
CA ILE A 214 -4.61 -1.68 -24.52
C ILE A 214 -5.67 -0.60 -24.66
N ASN A 215 -5.37 0.61 -24.17
CA ASN A 215 -6.33 1.72 -24.10
C ASN A 215 -7.04 2.02 -25.44
N LEU A 216 -6.36 1.83 -26.58
CA LEU A 216 -6.92 2.04 -27.92
C LEU A 216 -8.06 1.06 -28.28
N LEU A 217 -8.22 -0.03 -27.54
CA LEU A 217 -9.23 -1.06 -27.76
C LEU A 217 -10.43 -0.94 -26.81
N LEU A 218 -10.36 -0.03 -25.84
CA LEU A 218 -11.43 0.13 -24.85
C LEU A 218 -12.76 0.49 -25.54
N PRO A 219 -13.86 -0.19 -25.18
CA PRO A 219 -15.13 0.03 -25.82
C PRO A 219 -15.86 1.24 -25.25
N SER A 220 -16.75 1.82 -26.04
CA SER A 220 -17.75 2.78 -25.59
C SER A 220 -19.13 2.12 -25.48
N VAL A 221 -19.87 2.43 -24.42
CA VAL A 221 -21.20 1.88 -24.19
C VAL A 221 -22.16 2.32 -25.29
N GLN A 222 -22.75 1.36 -26.00
CA GLN A 222 -23.73 1.64 -27.03
C GLN A 222 -25.08 2.01 -26.43
N LYS A 223 -25.87 2.79 -27.18
CA LYS A 223 -27.20 3.25 -26.78
C LYS A 223 -28.13 2.13 -26.32
N SER A 224 -28.07 0.96 -26.96
CA SER A 224 -28.91 -0.19 -26.63
C SER A 224 -28.56 -0.84 -25.29
N ASP A 225 -27.37 -0.59 -24.76
CA ASP A 225 -26.85 -1.25 -23.56
C ASP A 225 -26.70 -0.30 -22.36
N ALA A 226 -26.98 0.99 -22.54
CA ALA A 226 -26.86 1.99 -21.49
C ALA A 226 -28.04 1.92 -20.48
N PRO A 227 -27.78 2.05 -19.16
CA PRO A 227 -26.45 2.08 -18.53
C PRO A 227 -25.86 0.67 -18.41
N TYR A 228 -24.54 0.55 -18.58
CA TYR A 228 -23.82 -0.71 -18.38
C TYR A 228 -22.89 -0.63 -17.17
N ARG A 229 -23.23 -1.35 -16.09
CA ARG A 229 -22.45 -1.41 -14.82
C ARG A 229 -22.02 -0.03 -14.28
N GLY A 230 -22.84 0.99 -14.49
CA GLY A 230 -22.58 2.37 -14.04
C GLY A 230 -22.09 3.33 -15.12
N TYR A 231 -21.71 2.84 -16.29
CA TYR A 231 -21.30 3.64 -17.44
C TYR A 231 -22.52 4.05 -18.29
N SER A 232 -22.53 5.30 -18.74
CA SER A 232 -23.60 5.93 -19.53
C SER A 232 -23.41 5.71 -21.04
N GLU A 233 -24.43 6.03 -21.86
CA GLU A 233 -24.32 6.00 -23.33
C GLU A 233 -23.10 6.81 -23.82
N ALA A 234 -22.35 6.24 -24.76
CA ALA A 234 -21.12 6.79 -25.34
C ALA A 234 -19.95 6.99 -24.36
N GLU A 235 -20.09 6.60 -23.10
CA GLU A 235 -18.98 6.62 -22.14
C GLU A 235 -18.01 5.47 -22.44
N VAL A 236 -16.70 5.78 -22.43
CA VAL A 236 -15.64 4.78 -22.56
C VAL A 236 -15.56 3.98 -21.27
N VAL A 237 -15.61 2.65 -21.38
CA VAL A 237 -15.44 1.76 -20.26
C VAL A 237 -13.95 1.71 -19.89
N ALA A 238 -13.49 2.64 -19.05
CA ALA A 238 -12.08 2.81 -18.74
C ALA A 238 -11.48 1.69 -17.87
N ASP A 239 -12.31 0.97 -17.12
CA ASP A 239 -11.88 -0.21 -16.37
C ASP A 239 -11.75 -1.40 -17.32
N HIS A 240 -10.51 -1.88 -17.52
CA HIS A 240 -10.21 -2.98 -18.45
C HIS A 240 -10.93 -4.29 -18.12
N ASP A 241 -11.17 -4.60 -16.84
CA ASP A 241 -11.94 -5.78 -16.45
C ASP A 241 -13.40 -5.59 -16.91
N VAL A 242 -14.01 -4.43 -16.62
CA VAL A 242 -15.38 -4.14 -17.07
C VAL A 242 -15.50 -4.07 -18.59
N ALA A 243 -14.48 -3.57 -19.27
CA ALA A 243 -14.41 -3.48 -20.72
C ALA A 243 -14.46 -4.86 -21.39
N ILE A 244 -13.67 -5.83 -20.89
CA ILE A 244 -13.72 -7.19 -21.46
C ILE A 244 -15.06 -7.85 -21.15
N PHE A 245 -15.69 -7.58 -20.00
CA PHE A 245 -17.04 -8.09 -19.70
C PHE A 245 -18.05 -7.57 -20.71
N TYR A 246 -17.99 -6.27 -21.04
CA TYR A 246 -18.91 -5.66 -21.98
C TYR A 246 -18.82 -6.33 -23.37
N ILE A 247 -17.61 -6.54 -23.87
CA ILE A 247 -17.39 -7.23 -25.15
C ILE A 247 -17.85 -8.69 -25.10
N VAL A 248 -17.50 -9.42 -24.04
CA VAL A 248 -17.79 -10.85 -23.90
C VAL A 248 -19.28 -11.12 -23.66
N GLU A 249 -20.01 -10.20 -23.02
CA GLU A 249 -21.45 -10.32 -22.76
C GLU A 249 -22.30 -9.85 -23.95
N ARG A 250 -21.88 -8.81 -24.69
CA ARG A 250 -22.72 -8.13 -25.70
C ARG A 250 -22.22 -8.26 -27.14
N TYR A 251 -20.92 -8.45 -27.34
CA TYR A 251 -20.26 -8.35 -28.65
C TYR A 251 -19.29 -9.51 -28.91
N THR A 252 -19.66 -10.74 -28.56
CA THR A 252 -18.83 -11.95 -28.74
C THR A 252 -18.35 -12.16 -30.17
N HIS A 253 -19.06 -11.61 -31.16
CA HIS A 253 -18.66 -11.68 -32.56
C HIS A 253 -17.35 -10.93 -32.88
N LEU A 254 -16.95 -9.99 -32.01
CA LEU A 254 -15.67 -9.27 -32.10
C LEU A 254 -14.47 -10.09 -31.60
N LEU A 255 -14.70 -11.26 -31.00
CA LEU A 255 -13.67 -12.14 -30.46
C LEU A 255 -13.63 -13.48 -31.22
N PRO A 256 -12.86 -13.58 -32.32
CA PRO A 256 -12.81 -14.77 -33.17
C PRO A 256 -12.53 -16.06 -32.42
N SER A 257 -11.62 -16.05 -31.44
CA SER A 257 -11.25 -17.24 -30.66
C SER A 257 -12.39 -17.73 -29.79
N LEU A 258 -13.09 -16.82 -29.10
CA LEU A 258 -14.27 -17.17 -28.30
C LEU A 258 -15.38 -17.74 -29.19
N ARG A 259 -15.71 -17.06 -30.30
CA ARG A 259 -16.79 -17.47 -31.21
C ARG A 259 -16.58 -18.87 -31.81
N ARG A 260 -15.33 -19.33 -31.92
CA ARG A 260 -14.97 -20.61 -32.51
C ARG A 260 -15.09 -21.79 -31.55
N LEU A 261 -15.19 -21.54 -30.26
CA LEU A 261 -15.43 -22.58 -29.27
C LEU A 261 -16.83 -23.17 -29.42
N GLN A 262 -17.03 -24.40 -28.94
CA GLN A 262 -18.38 -24.95 -28.77
C GLN A 262 -19.14 -24.14 -27.69
N PRO A 263 -20.49 -24.07 -27.75
CA PRO A 263 -21.28 -23.23 -26.84
C PRO A 263 -21.01 -23.47 -25.34
N SER A 264 -20.78 -24.72 -24.93
CA SER A 264 -20.45 -25.06 -23.54
C SER A 264 -19.12 -24.46 -23.07
N LEU A 265 -18.11 -24.43 -23.95
CA LEU A 265 -16.79 -23.84 -23.67
C LEU A 265 -16.82 -22.32 -23.80
N GLN A 266 -17.64 -21.76 -24.70
CA GLN A 266 -17.88 -20.31 -24.74
C GLN A 266 -18.41 -19.81 -23.40
N LEU A 267 -19.43 -20.50 -22.87
CA LEU A 267 -20.04 -20.14 -21.60
C LEU A 267 -19.08 -20.30 -20.43
N LEU A 268 -18.20 -21.30 -20.47
CA LEU A 268 -17.13 -21.47 -19.49
C LEU A 268 -16.17 -20.28 -19.49
N VAL A 269 -15.66 -19.88 -20.67
CA VAL A 269 -14.77 -18.72 -20.82
C VAL A 269 -15.49 -17.43 -20.42
N GLN A 270 -16.75 -17.27 -20.83
CA GLN A 270 -17.59 -16.12 -20.47
C GLN A 270 -17.78 -16.01 -18.95
N ASN A 271 -18.06 -17.10 -18.25
CA ASN A 271 -18.26 -17.10 -16.80
C ASN A 271 -16.98 -16.73 -16.04
N VAL A 272 -15.81 -17.16 -16.55
CA VAL A 272 -14.51 -16.81 -15.95
C VAL A 272 -14.15 -15.35 -16.27
N LEU A 273 -14.38 -14.90 -17.51
CA LEU A 273 -14.09 -13.52 -17.92
C LEU A 273 -15.05 -12.51 -17.32
N SER A 274 -16.38 -12.65 -17.42
CA SER A 274 -17.41 -11.65 -17.06
C SER A 274 -17.51 -11.28 -15.57
N GLY A 275 -16.57 -11.77 -14.77
CA GLY A 275 -16.28 -11.25 -13.45
C GLY A 275 -17.15 -11.88 -12.38
N LEU A 276 -16.58 -12.89 -11.74
CA LEU A 276 -16.96 -13.30 -10.37
C LEU A 276 -16.88 -12.15 -9.34
N ALA A 277 -16.35 -10.97 -9.75
CA ALA A 277 -16.14 -9.78 -8.93
C ALA A 277 -15.46 -10.11 -7.60
N PHE A 278 -14.54 -11.08 -7.66
CA PHE A 278 -13.89 -11.66 -6.49
C PHE A 278 -12.43 -11.23 -6.41
N ASN A 279 -12.07 -10.68 -5.25
CA ASN A 279 -10.69 -10.40 -4.91
C ASN A 279 -10.21 -11.43 -3.88
N ASN A 280 -9.30 -12.32 -4.30
CA ASN A 280 -8.81 -13.38 -3.42
C ASN A 280 -7.97 -12.82 -2.26
N GLY A 281 -7.25 -11.72 -2.47
CA GLY A 281 -6.48 -11.04 -1.42
C GLY A 281 -7.38 -10.55 -0.29
N TRP A 282 -8.56 -10.02 -0.64
CA TRP A 282 -9.56 -9.56 0.32
C TRP A 282 -10.02 -10.68 1.27
N PHE A 283 -10.17 -11.88 0.73
CA PHE A 283 -10.54 -13.06 1.50
C PHE A 283 -9.38 -13.61 2.34
N VAL A 284 -8.23 -13.86 1.71
CA VAL A 284 -7.08 -14.51 2.35
C VAL A 284 -6.52 -13.70 3.51
N GLN A 285 -6.56 -12.37 3.39
CA GLN A 285 -6.12 -11.46 4.46
C GLN A 285 -7.27 -11.05 5.39
N ALA A 286 -8.49 -11.50 5.12
CA ALA A 286 -9.69 -11.16 5.87
C ALA A 286 -9.92 -9.64 6.04
N GLU A 287 -9.45 -8.81 5.09
CA GLU A 287 -9.58 -7.35 5.17
C GLU A 287 -10.99 -6.85 4.85
N ALA A 288 -11.72 -7.59 4.00
CA ALA A 288 -13.05 -7.23 3.56
C ALA A 288 -14.13 -8.02 4.31
N PRO A 289 -15.33 -7.43 4.50
CA PRO A 289 -16.47 -8.16 5.04
C PRO A 289 -16.99 -9.18 4.02
N PRO A 290 -17.64 -10.29 4.45
CA PRO A 290 -18.10 -11.37 3.56
C PRO A 290 -18.90 -10.89 2.35
N GLY A 291 -19.82 -9.94 2.52
CA GLY A 291 -20.65 -9.43 1.43
C GLY A 291 -19.93 -8.51 0.44
N ALA A 292 -18.72 -8.04 0.75
CA ALA A 292 -17.84 -7.39 -0.20
C ALA A 292 -16.99 -8.41 -0.97
N VAL A 293 -16.57 -9.49 -0.29
CA VAL A 293 -15.75 -10.54 -0.87
C VAL A 293 -16.54 -11.43 -1.81
N PHE A 294 -17.66 -11.97 -1.35
CA PHE A 294 -18.28 -13.16 -1.94
C PHE A 294 -19.52 -12.88 -2.78
N ARG A 295 -20.12 -11.68 -2.70
CA ARG A 295 -21.40 -11.37 -3.36
C ARG A 295 -21.42 -11.72 -4.84
N GLY A 296 -20.35 -11.37 -5.57
CA GLY A 296 -20.24 -11.68 -7.00
C GLY A 296 -20.23 -13.19 -7.29
N ILE A 297 -19.36 -13.94 -6.60
CA ILE A 297 -19.31 -15.41 -6.71
C ILE A 297 -20.64 -16.03 -6.29
N LYS A 298 -21.20 -15.61 -5.15
CA LYS A 298 -22.44 -16.18 -4.62
C LYS A 298 -23.59 -15.94 -5.59
N ALA A 299 -23.70 -14.77 -6.19
CA ALA A 299 -24.68 -14.49 -7.23
C ALA A 299 -24.48 -15.40 -8.45
N ALA A 300 -23.24 -15.58 -8.91
CA ALA A 300 -22.92 -16.43 -10.06
C ALA A 300 -23.21 -17.92 -9.82
N VAL A 301 -22.92 -18.40 -8.60
CA VAL A 301 -23.16 -19.79 -8.20
C VAL A 301 -24.64 -20.04 -7.87
N SER A 302 -25.37 -19.02 -7.41
CA SER A 302 -26.79 -19.14 -7.04
C SER A 302 -27.75 -18.78 -8.17
N ALA A 303 -27.26 -18.26 -9.30
CA ALA A 303 -28.11 -17.88 -10.43
C ALA A 303 -28.99 -19.06 -10.89
N GLN A 304 -30.32 -18.85 -10.87
CA GLN A 304 -31.34 -19.83 -11.27
C GLN A 304 -32.02 -19.48 -12.61
N THR A 305 -31.48 -18.56 -13.41
CA THR A 305 -32.12 -18.18 -14.67
C THR A 305 -32.11 -19.35 -15.65
N GLU A 306 -33.28 -19.65 -16.25
CA GLU A 306 -33.48 -20.78 -17.20
C GLU A 306 -32.50 -20.77 -18.39
N SER A 307 -31.92 -19.61 -18.72
CA SER A 307 -30.98 -19.42 -19.83
C SER A 307 -29.50 -19.42 -19.43
N ALA A 308 -29.15 -19.44 -18.14
CA ALA A 308 -27.76 -19.37 -17.68
C ALA A 308 -27.34 -20.68 -17.01
N ARG A 309 -26.20 -21.25 -17.46
CA ARG A 309 -25.57 -22.38 -16.76
C ARG A 309 -25.11 -21.92 -15.38
N LYS A 310 -25.57 -22.62 -14.34
CA LYS A 310 -25.08 -22.46 -12.96
C LYS A 310 -23.56 -22.66 -12.90
N VAL A 311 -22.84 -21.70 -12.32
CA VAL A 311 -21.39 -21.82 -12.08
C VAL A 311 -21.15 -22.96 -11.09
N GLY A 312 -20.45 -23.99 -11.54
CA GLY A 312 -20.12 -25.17 -10.72
C GLY A 312 -18.73 -25.10 -10.09
N ARG A 313 -18.40 -26.11 -9.26
CA ARG A 313 -17.08 -26.26 -8.64
C ARG A 313 -15.94 -26.29 -9.68
N ARG A 314 -16.16 -26.94 -10.82
CA ARG A 314 -15.21 -26.99 -11.94
C ARG A 314 -14.93 -25.59 -12.50
N ASP A 315 -15.97 -24.79 -12.70
CA ASP A 315 -15.87 -23.45 -13.29
C ASP A 315 -15.10 -22.51 -12.34
N LEU A 316 -15.37 -22.58 -11.02
CA LEU A 316 -14.59 -21.86 -10.01
C LEU A 316 -13.13 -22.29 -9.97
N SER A 317 -12.87 -23.59 -10.08
CA SER A 317 -11.50 -24.12 -10.06
C SER A 317 -10.73 -23.66 -11.29
N LEU A 318 -11.37 -23.63 -12.47
CA LEU A 318 -10.78 -23.07 -13.69
C LEU A 318 -10.48 -21.57 -13.55
N TYR A 319 -11.36 -20.80 -12.91
CA TYR A 319 -11.08 -19.39 -12.57
C TYR A 319 -9.79 -19.27 -11.73
N PHE A 320 -9.60 -20.14 -10.73
CA PHE A 320 -8.38 -20.12 -9.91
C PHE A 320 -7.14 -20.61 -10.66
N VAL A 321 -7.26 -21.55 -11.59
CA VAL A 321 -6.15 -21.92 -12.48
C VAL A 321 -5.75 -20.72 -13.33
N HIS A 322 -6.71 -20.04 -13.96
CA HIS A 322 -6.45 -18.85 -14.75
C HIS A 322 -5.78 -17.74 -13.91
N TRP A 323 -6.31 -17.47 -12.72
CA TRP A 323 -5.70 -16.52 -11.78
C TRP A 323 -4.26 -16.90 -11.42
N LEU A 324 -4.00 -18.19 -11.16
CA LEU A 324 -2.68 -18.69 -10.85
C LEU A 324 -1.72 -18.49 -12.04
N THR A 325 -2.16 -18.78 -13.26
CA THR A 325 -1.32 -18.64 -14.47
C THR A 325 -1.09 -17.18 -14.84
N ASP A 326 -2.09 -16.30 -14.74
CA ASP A 326 -1.91 -14.84 -14.92
C ASP A 326 -0.91 -14.27 -13.89
N LEU A 327 -1.08 -14.63 -12.61
CA LEU A 327 -0.15 -14.20 -11.56
C LEU A 327 1.28 -14.70 -11.82
N ALA A 328 1.42 -15.95 -12.27
CA ALA A 328 2.69 -16.57 -12.61
C ALA A 328 3.34 -15.90 -13.84
N GLY A 329 2.54 -15.43 -14.80
CA GLY A 329 2.94 -14.60 -15.93
C GLY A 329 3.14 -13.12 -15.60
N GLY A 330 3.08 -12.73 -14.34
CA GLY A 330 3.08 -11.31 -13.94
C GLY A 330 4.38 -10.52 -14.18
N GLU A 331 5.44 -11.15 -14.70
CA GLU A 331 6.71 -10.51 -15.07
C GLU A 331 6.90 -10.45 -16.60
N PRO A 332 7.47 -9.36 -17.13
CA PRO A 332 7.61 -9.13 -18.58
C PRO A 332 8.71 -9.98 -19.25
N THR A 333 9.26 -10.98 -18.56
CA THR A 333 10.37 -11.81 -19.07
C THR A 333 10.02 -13.29 -18.90
N PRO A 334 9.07 -13.81 -19.72
CA PRO A 334 8.44 -15.12 -19.49
C PRO A 334 9.41 -16.30 -19.55
N LEU A 335 10.57 -16.12 -20.19
CA LEU A 335 11.59 -17.15 -20.28
C LEU A 335 12.37 -17.41 -18.98
N PHE A 336 12.32 -16.53 -17.98
CA PHE A 336 12.96 -16.74 -16.66
C PHE A 336 12.09 -17.54 -15.69
N GLY A 337 10.98 -18.12 -16.17
CA GLY A 337 10.04 -18.83 -15.34
C GLY A 337 9.08 -17.89 -14.61
N CYS A 338 8.43 -18.42 -13.59
CA CYS A 338 7.42 -17.73 -12.79
C CYS A 338 8.04 -17.12 -11.52
N SER A 339 9.16 -16.42 -11.67
CA SER A 339 9.95 -15.76 -10.61
C SER A 339 9.10 -14.99 -9.59
N LYS A 340 8.12 -14.21 -10.03
CA LYS A 340 7.22 -13.48 -9.13
C LYS A 340 6.49 -14.40 -8.17
N LEU A 341 5.99 -15.52 -8.66
CA LEU A 341 5.30 -16.50 -7.82
C LEU A 341 6.29 -17.26 -6.93
N CYS A 342 7.44 -17.64 -7.49
CA CYS A 342 8.49 -18.37 -6.77
C CYS A 342 9.17 -17.55 -5.65
N THR A 343 9.04 -16.22 -5.70
CA THR A 343 9.58 -15.32 -4.67
C THR A 343 8.55 -14.89 -3.63
N LEU A 344 7.27 -15.25 -3.80
CA LEU A 344 6.25 -15.00 -2.79
C LEU A 344 6.56 -15.75 -1.49
N PRO A 345 6.29 -15.16 -0.31
CA PRO A 345 6.39 -15.89 0.94
C PRO A 345 5.51 -17.15 0.89
N MET A 346 6.12 -18.31 1.13
CA MET A 346 5.46 -19.61 0.95
C MET A 346 4.16 -19.73 1.77
N HIS A 347 4.16 -19.22 3.01
CA HIS A 347 2.96 -19.22 3.85
C HIS A 347 1.81 -18.40 3.25
N VAL A 348 2.10 -17.29 2.57
CA VAL A 348 1.09 -16.48 1.87
C VAL A 348 0.51 -17.29 0.72
N LEU A 349 1.35 -17.83 -0.16
CA LEU A 349 0.91 -18.61 -1.30
C LEU A 349 0.09 -19.85 -0.90
N LYS A 350 0.54 -20.59 0.12
CA LYS A 350 -0.23 -21.72 0.67
C LYS A 350 -1.60 -21.29 1.19
N SER A 351 -1.70 -20.12 1.82
CA SER A 351 -2.98 -19.56 2.27
C SER A 351 -3.92 -19.23 1.10
N PHE A 352 -3.37 -18.72 0.00
CA PHE A 352 -4.12 -18.51 -1.24
C PHE A 352 -4.62 -19.84 -1.82
N MET A 353 -3.76 -20.86 -1.92
CA MET A 353 -4.17 -22.17 -2.44
C MET A 353 -5.22 -22.84 -1.56
N GLN A 354 -5.05 -22.78 -0.24
CA GLN A 354 -6.01 -23.29 0.73
C GLN A 354 -7.34 -22.53 0.72
N SER A 355 -7.38 -21.27 0.28
CA SER A 355 -8.63 -20.51 0.22
C SER A 355 -9.63 -21.09 -0.80
N VAL A 356 -9.14 -21.75 -1.85
CA VAL A 356 -9.98 -22.26 -2.96
C VAL A 356 -11.03 -23.25 -2.47
N ARG A 357 -10.66 -24.19 -1.58
CA ARG A 357 -11.62 -25.17 -1.02
C ARG A 357 -12.73 -24.52 -0.18
N TYR A 358 -12.50 -23.32 0.38
CA TYR A 358 -13.53 -22.60 1.13
C TYR A 358 -14.47 -21.88 0.16
N ILE A 359 -13.92 -21.24 -0.86
CA ILE A 359 -14.70 -20.53 -1.88
C ILE A 359 -15.63 -21.50 -2.62
N GLN A 360 -15.18 -22.72 -2.90
CA GLN A 360 -16.00 -23.78 -3.48
C GLN A 360 -17.23 -24.13 -2.62
N GLN A 361 -17.19 -23.90 -1.30
CA GLN A 361 -18.32 -24.18 -0.40
C GLN A 361 -19.45 -23.16 -0.50
N LEU A 362 -19.25 -22.02 -1.19
CA LEU A 362 -20.32 -21.04 -1.46
C LEU A 362 -21.45 -21.64 -2.31
N ALA A 363 -21.25 -22.81 -2.93
CA ALA A 363 -22.32 -23.56 -3.57
C ALA A 363 -23.45 -23.93 -2.60
N ASP A 364 -23.09 -24.31 -1.38
CA ASP A 364 -24.02 -24.91 -0.42
C ASP A 364 -24.08 -24.14 0.92
N ARG A 365 -23.21 -23.16 1.12
CA ARG A 365 -23.08 -22.39 2.36
C ARG A 365 -23.19 -20.89 2.11
N THR A 366 -23.51 -20.16 3.17
CA THR A 366 -23.57 -18.70 3.18
C THR A 366 -22.18 -18.06 3.19
N GLU A 367 -22.10 -16.79 2.83
CA GLU A 367 -20.89 -15.99 2.83
C GLU A 367 -20.25 -15.92 4.23
N THR A 368 -21.05 -15.76 5.28
CA THR A 368 -20.55 -15.70 6.67
C THR A 368 -20.03 -17.05 7.15
N GLU A 369 -20.71 -18.16 6.85
CA GLU A 369 -20.26 -19.51 7.21
C GLU A 369 -18.91 -19.84 6.56
N VAL A 370 -18.75 -19.52 5.28
CA VAL A 370 -17.49 -19.75 4.55
C VAL A 370 -16.36 -18.91 5.12
N MET A 371 -16.60 -17.63 5.42
CA MET A 371 -15.57 -16.78 6.03
C MET A 371 -15.21 -17.24 7.44
N GLU A 372 -16.20 -17.62 8.25
CA GLU A 372 -15.97 -18.07 9.62
C GLU A 372 -15.12 -19.33 9.69
N ASP A 373 -15.43 -20.32 8.85
CA ASP A 373 -14.67 -21.58 8.80
C ASP A 373 -13.25 -21.36 8.30
N TYR A 374 -13.06 -20.46 7.34
CA TYR A 374 -11.73 -20.05 6.93
C TYR A 374 -10.96 -19.42 8.09
N LEU A 375 -11.54 -18.45 8.79
CA LEU A 375 -10.90 -17.78 9.92
C LEU A 375 -10.54 -18.75 11.06
N LYS A 376 -11.42 -19.71 11.37
CA LYS A 376 -11.17 -20.77 12.35
C LYS A 376 -9.99 -21.66 11.95
N ASP A 377 -9.92 -22.07 10.68
CA ASP A 377 -8.81 -22.86 10.16
C ASP A 377 -7.49 -22.08 10.17
N ARG A 378 -7.54 -20.78 9.79
CA ARG A 378 -6.38 -19.89 9.85
C ARG A 378 -5.85 -19.71 11.28
N TRP A 379 -6.74 -19.61 12.25
CA TRP A 379 -6.36 -19.56 13.67
C TRP A 379 -5.72 -20.86 14.12
N ALA A 380 -6.37 -22.00 13.87
CA ALA A 380 -5.92 -23.32 14.32
C ALA A 380 -4.56 -23.71 13.72
N ASN A 381 -4.30 -23.33 12.47
CA ASN A 381 -3.08 -23.66 11.74
C ASN A 381 -2.03 -22.55 11.75
N HIS A 382 -2.23 -21.47 12.53
CA HIS A 382 -1.27 -20.38 12.59
C HIS A 382 0.08 -20.86 13.17
N GLN A 383 1.18 -20.39 12.59
CA GLN A 383 2.54 -20.66 13.07
C GLN A 383 3.25 -19.33 13.34
N PRO A 384 3.74 -19.08 14.58
CA PRO A 384 3.64 -19.95 15.76
C PRO A 384 2.19 -20.10 16.26
N SER A 385 1.90 -21.16 17.03
CA SER A 385 0.55 -21.34 17.58
C SER A 385 0.16 -20.16 18.48
N VAL A 386 -1.06 -19.65 18.28
CA VAL A 386 -1.65 -18.55 19.08
C VAL A 386 -2.61 -19.05 20.17
N GLY A 387 -2.62 -20.37 20.43
CA GLY A 387 -3.50 -21.00 21.41
C GLY A 387 -4.91 -21.33 20.88
N PRO A 388 -5.85 -21.71 21.78
CA PRO A 388 -7.20 -22.09 21.37
C PRO A 388 -7.97 -20.91 20.77
N MET A 389 -8.97 -21.22 19.93
CA MET A 389 -9.83 -20.22 19.31
C MET A 389 -10.48 -19.33 20.37
N VAL A 390 -10.35 -18.02 20.22
CA VAL A 390 -10.98 -17.06 21.13
C VAL A 390 -12.48 -17.01 20.87
N SER A 391 -13.27 -17.22 21.91
CA SER A 391 -14.71 -17.01 21.91
C SER A 391 -15.08 -15.65 22.51
N GLY A 392 -16.31 -15.22 22.30
CA GLY A 392 -16.88 -13.98 22.80
C GLY A 392 -16.84 -12.82 21.81
N PRO A 393 -17.20 -11.60 22.26
CA PRO A 393 -17.43 -10.45 21.38
C PRO A 393 -16.25 -10.05 20.50
N ALA A 394 -15.01 -10.28 20.96
CA ALA A 394 -13.80 -9.94 20.22
C ALA A 394 -13.23 -11.07 19.35
N GLY A 395 -13.84 -12.26 19.36
CA GLY A 395 -13.30 -13.47 18.70
C GLY A 395 -13.05 -13.25 17.21
N LEU A 396 -14.05 -12.77 16.49
CA LEU A 396 -13.96 -12.52 15.05
C LEU A 396 -12.94 -11.41 14.71
N ALA A 397 -12.92 -10.30 15.46
CA ALA A 397 -11.97 -9.23 15.22
C ALA A 397 -10.52 -9.73 15.37
N LYS A 398 -10.23 -10.51 16.41
CA LYS A 398 -8.91 -11.14 16.59
C LYS A 398 -8.56 -12.09 15.44
N ALA A 399 -9.50 -12.92 14.99
CA ALA A 399 -9.24 -13.84 13.88
C ALA A 399 -8.98 -13.12 12.56
N ARG A 400 -9.71 -12.03 12.28
CA ARG A 400 -9.45 -11.17 11.11
C ARG A 400 -8.10 -10.46 11.24
N LEU A 401 -7.79 -9.88 12.40
CA LEU A 401 -6.51 -9.22 12.66
C LEU A 401 -5.31 -10.18 12.52
N LEU A 402 -5.46 -11.45 12.94
CA LEU A 402 -4.45 -12.49 12.72
C LEU A 402 -4.16 -12.68 11.22
N CYS A 403 -5.20 -12.76 10.38
CA CYS A 403 -5.03 -12.90 8.94
C CYS A 403 -4.44 -11.64 8.29
N MET A 404 -4.86 -10.45 8.74
CA MET A 404 -4.36 -9.18 8.23
C MET A 404 -2.89 -8.95 8.59
N ALA A 405 -2.49 -9.25 9.84
CA ALA A 405 -1.15 -9.02 10.36
C ALA A 405 -0.11 -10.03 9.86
N GLN A 406 -0.55 -11.22 9.41
CA GLN A 406 0.32 -12.29 8.91
C GLN A 406 1.50 -12.56 9.86
N GLY A 407 2.74 -12.32 9.43
CA GLY A 407 3.94 -12.54 10.24
C GLY A 407 3.99 -11.78 11.57
N ASN A 408 3.20 -10.71 11.73
CA ASN A 408 3.13 -9.90 12.94
C ASN A 408 1.89 -10.22 13.83
N ALA A 409 1.22 -11.35 13.57
CA ALA A 409 -0.05 -11.66 14.23
C ALA A 409 0.08 -11.73 15.76
N THR A 410 1.15 -12.32 16.29
CA THR A 410 1.35 -12.46 17.74
C THR A 410 1.46 -11.10 18.43
N GLU A 411 2.24 -10.17 17.86
CA GLU A 411 2.44 -8.82 18.38
C GLU A 411 1.16 -7.99 18.29
N VAL A 412 0.42 -8.11 17.18
CA VAL A 412 -0.86 -7.42 16.97
C VAL A 412 -1.92 -7.94 17.93
N LEU A 413 -2.03 -9.25 18.14
CA LEU A 413 -2.96 -9.84 19.11
C LEU A 413 -2.62 -9.43 20.55
N ALA A 414 -1.33 -9.44 20.91
CA ALA A 414 -0.89 -8.97 22.23
C ALA A 414 -1.16 -7.46 22.44
N ALA A 415 -1.09 -6.67 21.37
CA ALA A 415 -1.46 -5.26 21.40
C ALA A 415 -2.96 -5.03 21.51
N PHE A 416 -3.78 -5.89 20.88
CA PHE A 416 -5.23 -5.83 21.01
C PHE A 416 -5.67 -5.93 22.48
N GLU A 417 -5.03 -6.78 23.28
CA GLU A 417 -5.34 -6.88 24.72
C GLU A 417 -5.05 -5.59 25.51
N LYS A 418 -4.14 -4.75 25.02
CA LYS A 418 -3.72 -3.50 25.65
C LYS A 418 -4.53 -2.28 25.21
N LEU A 419 -5.41 -2.43 24.22
CA LEU A 419 -6.33 -1.38 23.80
C LEU A 419 -7.30 -0.99 24.94
N SER A 420 -7.80 0.24 24.85
CA SER A 420 -8.95 0.69 25.64
C SER A 420 -10.18 -0.19 25.35
N ASP A 421 -11.10 -0.27 26.30
CA ASP A 421 -12.34 -1.04 26.11
C ASP A 421 -13.18 -0.44 24.96
N GLU A 422 -13.13 0.88 24.78
CA GLU A 422 -13.78 1.59 23.68
C GLU A 422 -13.17 1.26 22.31
N ASP A 423 -11.84 1.14 22.20
CA ASP A 423 -11.19 0.72 20.94
C ASP A 423 -11.46 -0.74 20.63
N LYS A 424 -11.42 -1.61 21.65
CA LYS A 424 -11.76 -3.04 21.50
C LYS A 424 -13.19 -3.22 21.01
N GLU A 425 -14.14 -2.48 21.58
CA GLU A 425 -15.54 -2.56 21.18
C GLU A 425 -15.73 -2.08 19.74
N VAL A 426 -15.13 -0.96 19.34
CA VAL A 426 -15.21 -0.46 17.96
C VAL A 426 -14.67 -1.49 16.97
N LEU A 427 -13.49 -2.04 17.20
CA LEU A 427 -12.92 -3.06 16.31
C LEU A 427 -13.79 -4.32 16.29
N SER A 428 -14.29 -4.77 17.44
CA SER A 428 -15.13 -5.96 17.57
C SER A 428 -16.45 -5.82 16.82
N VAL A 429 -17.13 -4.69 16.95
CA VAL A 429 -18.40 -4.39 16.29
C VAL A 429 -18.21 -4.23 14.78
N GLU A 430 -17.24 -3.39 14.37
CA GLU A 430 -17.11 -3.00 12.96
C GLU A 430 -16.54 -4.13 12.10
N MET A 431 -15.62 -4.93 12.63
CA MET A 431 -15.11 -6.12 11.94
C MET A 431 -16.12 -7.29 11.93
N ALA A 432 -17.20 -7.22 12.73
CA ALA A 432 -18.28 -8.21 12.74
C ALA A 432 -19.43 -7.92 11.78
N ARG A 433 -19.52 -6.71 11.23
CA ARG A 433 -20.54 -6.40 10.22
C ARG A 433 -20.22 -7.14 8.91
N THR A 434 -21.23 -7.83 8.39
CA THR A 434 -21.04 -8.81 7.32
C THR A 434 -21.12 -8.19 5.92
N GLY A 435 -21.87 -7.10 5.77
CA GLY A 435 -22.19 -6.52 4.46
C GLY A 435 -23.01 -7.46 3.57
N ALA A 436 -23.53 -8.56 4.14
CA ALA A 436 -24.33 -9.58 3.50
C ALA A 436 -25.74 -9.54 4.08
N GLU A 437 -26.74 -9.56 3.20
CA GLU A 437 -28.13 -9.39 3.59
C GLU A 437 -28.61 -10.55 4.46
N GLN A 438 -29.21 -10.24 5.61
CA GLN A 438 -29.78 -11.21 6.57
C GLN A 438 -28.79 -12.30 7.05
N GLN A 439 -27.48 -12.03 6.99
CA GLN A 439 -26.46 -12.96 7.48
C GLN A 439 -25.70 -12.39 8.68
N SER A 440 -25.41 -13.26 9.64
CA SER A 440 -24.51 -13.01 10.77
C SER A 440 -23.50 -14.14 10.92
N PHE A 441 -22.44 -13.88 11.68
CA PHE A 441 -21.56 -14.93 12.20
C PHE A 441 -22.20 -15.63 13.40
N SER A 442 -21.56 -16.71 13.88
CA SER A 442 -22.06 -17.49 15.01
C SER A 442 -22.02 -16.73 16.34
N ASP A 443 -22.98 -17.04 17.22
CA ASP A 443 -23.20 -16.36 18.52
C ASP A 443 -21.97 -16.28 19.42
N SER A 444 -21.12 -17.30 19.38
CA SER A 444 -19.93 -17.39 20.22
C SER A 444 -18.75 -16.58 19.67
N PHE A 445 -18.92 -15.88 18.55
CA PHE A 445 -17.82 -15.29 17.80
C PHE A 445 -17.93 -13.78 17.56
N VAL A 446 -19.10 -13.19 17.80
CA VAL A 446 -19.38 -11.77 17.57
C VAL A 446 -20.15 -11.11 18.72
N PRO A 447 -20.14 -9.77 18.84
CA PRO A 447 -20.97 -9.07 19.81
C PRO A 447 -22.46 -9.30 19.55
N SER A 448 -23.24 -9.51 20.61
CA SER A 448 -24.71 -9.69 20.50
C SER A 448 -25.39 -8.51 19.84
N SER A 449 -24.88 -7.29 20.06
CA SER A 449 -25.36 -6.03 19.46
C SER A 449 -25.36 -6.05 17.94
N VAL A 450 -24.36 -6.68 17.31
CA VAL A 450 -24.26 -6.78 15.84
C VAL A 450 -25.21 -7.84 15.29
N ARG A 451 -25.38 -8.95 16.02
CA ARG A 451 -26.24 -10.06 15.61
C ARG A 451 -27.72 -9.74 15.74
N GLU A 452 -28.12 -9.15 16.86
CA GLU A 452 -29.52 -8.83 17.17
C GLU A 452 -30.05 -7.66 16.33
N GLN A 453 -29.15 -6.80 15.84
CA GLN A 453 -29.48 -5.64 15.03
C GLN A 453 -28.55 -5.56 13.81
N THR A 454 -28.90 -6.30 12.76
CA THR A 454 -28.17 -6.22 11.50
C THR A 454 -28.31 -4.81 10.90
N ALA A 455 -27.18 -4.13 10.76
CA ALA A 455 -27.10 -2.77 10.25
C ALA A 455 -25.78 -2.54 9.51
N GLY A 456 -25.77 -1.61 8.57
CA GLY A 456 -24.59 -1.28 7.79
C GLY A 456 -24.54 0.19 7.38
N PRO A 457 -23.69 0.56 6.40
CA PRO A 457 -22.85 -0.36 5.62
C PRO A 457 -21.74 -0.99 6.47
N ALA A 458 -21.28 -2.18 6.05
CA ALA A 458 -20.02 -2.74 6.51
C ALA A 458 -18.84 -2.01 5.87
N PHE A 459 -17.66 -2.09 6.49
CA PHE A 459 -16.47 -1.37 6.02
C PHE A 459 -15.42 -2.33 5.49
N LEU A 460 -14.98 -2.11 4.25
CA LEU A 460 -13.72 -2.63 3.70
C LEU A 460 -12.64 -1.58 3.93
N VAL A 461 -11.72 -1.81 4.88
CA VAL A 461 -10.55 -0.94 5.07
C VAL A 461 -9.44 -1.39 4.12
N TYR A 462 -9.44 -0.83 2.92
CA TYR A 462 -8.52 -1.23 1.86
C TYR A 462 -7.08 -0.79 2.17
N TYR A 463 -6.14 -1.74 2.10
CA TYR A 463 -4.76 -1.66 2.62
C TYR A 463 -4.60 -1.86 4.13
N GLY A 464 -5.64 -2.31 4.84
CA GLY A 464 -5.54 -2.67 6.26
C GLY A 464 -4.42 -3.69 6.58
N PRO A 465 -4.26 -4.79 5.82
CA PRO A 465 -3.17 -5.76 6.03
C PRO A 465 -1.79 -5.13 5.86
N ALA A 466 -1.57 -4.38 4.77
CA ALA A 466 -0.30 -3.71 4.53
C ALA A 466 0.02 -2.68 5.64
N PHE A 467 -1.00 -2.00 6.18
CA PHE A 467 -0.86 -1.07 7.30
C PHE A 467 -0.42 -1.76 8.61
N LEU A 468 -0.89 -2.98 8.88
CA LEU A 468 -0.49 -3.78 10.05
C LEU A 468 0.84 -4.52 9.84
N GLN A 469 1.21 -4.82 8.60
CA GLN A 469 2.45 -5.50 8.28
C GLN A 469 3.65 -4.54 8.21
N ARG A 470 3.45 -3.30 7.74
CA ARG A 470 4.50 -2.28 7.57
C ARG A 470 4.49 -1.26 8.71
N MET A 471 4.73 -1.74 9.92
CA MET A 471 4.65 -0.90 11.14
C MET A 471 5.74 0.19 11.21
N GLY A 472 6.88 0.02 10.54
CA GLY A 472 7.98 0.99 10.57
C GLY A 472 8.48 1.20 12.01
N THR A 473 8.42 2.44 12.49
CA THR A 473 8.75 2.81 13.89
C THR A 473 7.56 2.76 14.84
N ASP A 474 6.34 2.54 14.34
CA ASP A 474 5.14 2.54 15.18
C ASP A 474 4.98 1.22 15.94
N SER A 475 4.36 1.28 17.11
CA SER A 475 3.97 0.08 17.85
C SER A 475 2.70 -0.55 17.25
N PRO A 476 2.52 -1.88 17.36
CA PRO A 476 1.28 -2.53 16.95
C PRO A 476 0.04 -1.95 17.68
N LEU A 477 0.20 -1.54 18.95
CA LEU A 477 -0.86 -0.87 19.73
C LEU A 477 -1.30 0.42 19.05
N ARG A 478 -0.35 1.28 18.68
CA ARG A 478 -0.65 2.55 18.01
C ARG A 478 -1.36 2.32 16.68
N ARG A 479 -0.96 1.31 15.92
CA ARG A 479 -1.61 0.95 14.65
C ARG A 479 -3.07 0.53 14.88
N LEU A 480 -3.35 -0.26 15.92
CA LEU A 480 -4.72 -0.66 16.25
C LEU A 480 -5.59 0.51 16.74
N GLU A 481 -5.04 1.43 17.54
CA GLU A 481 -5.73 2.68 17.91
C GLU A 481 -6.10 3.48 16.65
N ILE A 482 -5.16 3.56 15.68
CA ILE A 482 -5.41 4.27 14.43
C ILE A 482 -6.53 3.60 13.63
N LEU A 483 -6.50 2.27 13.55
CA LEU A 483 -7.53 1.50 12.85
C LEU A 483 -8.90 1.69 13.51
N ALA A 484 -8.98 1.67 14.84
CA ALA A 484 -10.22 1.94 15.56
C ALA A 484 -10.75 3.35 15.26
N GLU A 485 -9.89 4.36 15.22
CA GLU A 485 -10.29 5.73 14.90
C GLU A 485 -10.78 5.89 13.45
N ILE A 486 -10.14 5.18 12.50
CA ILE A 486 -10.62 5.11 11.11
C ILE A 486 -12.05 4.58 11.06
N PHE A 487 -12.35 3.51 11.81
CA PHE A 487 -13.71 2.98 11.88
C PHE A 487 -14.70 3.96 12.52
N ARG A 488 -14.33 4.66 13.61
CA ARG A 488 -15.19 5.69 14.22
C ARG A 488 -15.52 6.80 13.23
N CYS A 489 -14.50 7.34 12.56
CA CYS A 489 -14.67 8.39 11.57
C CYS A 489 -15.51 7.91 10.38
N ALA A 490 -15.27 6.69 9.88
CA ALA A 490 -16.09 6.10 8.83
C ALA A 490 -17.56 5.94 9.27
N ARG A 491 -17.81 5.54 10.52
CA ARG A 491 -19.16 5.39 11.06
C ARG A 491 -19.90 6.73 11.22
N LYS A 492 -19.19 7.84 11.44
CA LYS A 492 -19.79 9.19 11.39
C LYS A 492 -20.22 9.58 9.98
N LEU A 493 -19.41 9.24 8.97
CA LEU A 493 -19.73 9.47 7.56
C LEU A 493 -20.86 8.56 7.05
N TRP A 494 -20.91 7.32 7.55
CA TRP A 494 -21.90 6.31 7.20
C TRP A 494 -22.52 5.70 8.46
N PRO A 495 -23.54 6.34 9.05
CA PRO A 495 -24.25 5.82 10.21
C PRO A 495 -24.76 4.40 9.98
N ALA A 496 -24.71 3.57 11.03
CA ALA A 496 -25.20 2.20 10.96
C ALA A 496 -26.73 2.20 10.92
N VAL A 497 -27.32 1.78 9.80
CA VAL A 497 -28.79 1.67 9.63
C VAL A 497 -29.18 0.30 9.06
N PRO A 498 -30.36 -0.26 9.41
CA PRO A 498 -30.80 -1.58 8.94
C PRO A 498 -30.84 -1.72 7.42
N ASP A 499 -31.33 -0.71 6.70
CA ASP A 499 -31.47 -0.71 5.24
C ASP A 499 -30.12 -0.80 4.49
N GLN A 500 -29.01 -0.64 5.20
CA GLN A 500 -27.65 -0.74 4.67
C GLN A 500 -26.93 -2.02 5.12
N ALA A 501 -27.59 -2.95 5.84
CA ALA A 501 -26.98 -4.18 6.35
C ALA A 501 -26.34 -5.06 5.26
N GLY A 502 -26.98 -5.13 4.08
CA GLY A 502 -26.49 -5.82 2.91
C GLY A 502 -25.53 -5.00 2.03
N ASN A 503 -25.03 -3.85 2.49
CA ASN A 503 -24.13 -2.98 1.74
C ASN A 503 -22.76 -2.85 2.42
N PHE A 504 -21.77 -2.41 1.63
CA PHE A 504 -20.45 -2.08 2.14
C PHE A 504 -19.93 -0.81 1.48
N VAL A 505 -18.98 -0.15 2.15
CA VAL A 505 -18.20 0.95 1.59
C VAL A 505 -16.71 0.69 1.74
N THR A 506 -15.93 1.22 0.80
CA THR A 506 -14.48 1.05 0.77
C THR A 506 -13.81 2.27 1.39
N VAL A 507 -13.04 2.06 2.46
CA VAL A 507 -12.23 3.08 3.12
C VAL A 507 -10.77 2.88 2.71
N ARG A 508 -10.25 3.74 1.83
CA ARG A 508 -8.87 3.68 1.34
C ARG A 508 -7.90 4.35 2.29
N ILE A 509 -6.90 3.60 2.76
CA ILE A 509 -5.90 4.09 3.72
C ILE A 509 -4.47 4.10 3.16
N ASP A 510 -4.28 4.02 1.84
CA ASP A 510 -2.96 3.95 1.21
C ASP A 510 -2.04 5.15 1.54
N ALA A 511 -2.61 6.35 1.76
CA ALA A 511 -1.87 7.56 2.13
C ALA A 511 -1.07 7.46 3.43
N ILE A 512 -1.47 6.54 4.33
CA ILE A 512 -0.78 6.28 5.61
C ILE A 512 -0.03 4.95 5.65
N THR A 513 -0.09 4.17 4.56
CA THR A 513 0.51 2.83 4.45
C THR A 513 1.75 2.81 3.55
N ILE A 514 1.77 3.62 2.48
CA ILE A 514 2.81 3.57 1.44
C ILE A 514 3.96 4.56 1.72
N GLN A 515 3.68 5.71 2.35
CA GLN A 515 4.64 6.81 2.43
C GLN A 515 5.63 6.75 3.62
N GLY A 516 5.68 5.64 4.37
CA GLY A 516 6.79 5.25 5.27
C GLY A 516 7.04 6.11 6.52
N HIS A 517 6.68 7.39 6.53
CA HIS A 517 6.93 8.31 7.63
C HIS A 517 5.68 9.11 8.01
N TRP A 518 5.31 8.96 9.27
CA TRP A 518 4.32 9.78 9.95
C TRP A 518 5.07 10.98 10.57
N SER A 519 4.87 12.18 10.03
CA SER A 519 5.33 13.43 10.66
C SER A 519 4.11 14.07 11.32
N ALA A 520 4.00 13.94 12.64
CA ALA A 520 2.87 14.45 13.41
C ALA A 520 2.83 15.99 13.52
N ASP A 521 3.85 16.70 13.03
CA ASP A 521 4.05 18.10 13.43
C ASP A 521 3.48 19.14 12.45
N SER A 522 3.01 18.77 11.25
CA SER A 522 2.55 19.77 10.25
C SER A 522 1.30 19.44 9.44
N GLU A 523 0.75 18.23 9.54
CA GLU A 523 -0.37 17.80 8.69
C GLU A 523 -1.58 17.28 9.50
N LEU A 524 -2.79 17.68 9.08
CA LEU A 524 -4.04 17.04 9.43
C LEU A 524 -4.24 15.82 8.53
N LEU A 525 -4.65 14.71 9.14
CA LEU A 525 -5.15 13.54 8.43
C LEU A 525 -6.68 13.60 8.42
N LEU A 526 -7.24 13.67 7.22
CA LEU A 526 -8.66 13.75 6.98
C LEU A 526 -9.14 12.46 6.33
N LEU A 527 -10.23 11.89 6.83
CA LEU A 527 -10.99 10.88 6.13
C LEU A 527 -12.08 11.59 5.32
N ARG A 528 -11.91 11.64 3.99
CA ARG A 528 -12.85 12.31 3.08
C ARG A 528 -13.71 11.28 2.37
N MET A 529 -15.02 11.53 2.29
CA MET A 529 -15.95 10.80 1.45
C MET A 529 -15.73 11.21 -0.01
N CYS A 530 -15.25 10.27 -0.82
CA CYS A 530 -14.88 10.47 -2.22
C CYS A 530 -16.06 10.08 -3.14
N SER A 531 -16.96 9.21 -2.66
CA SER A 531 -18.30 8.92 -3.21
C SER A 531 -19.21 8.33 -2.12
N ASN A 532 -20.47 8.03 -2.43
CA ASN A 532 -21.36 7.30 -1.49
C ASN A 532 -20.89 5.87 -1.16
N LYS A 533 -19.92 5.33 -1.91
CA LYS A 533 -19.37 3.98 -1.72
C LYS A 533 -17.90 3.97 -1.29
N GLN A 534 -17.27 5.14 -1.17
CA GLN A 534 -15.84 5.22 -0.97
C GLN A 534 -15.41 6.44 -0.14
N ALA A 535 -14.47 6.21 0.78
CA ALA A 535 -13.67 7.26 1.40
C ALA A 535 -12.18 7.06 1.12
N CYS A 536 -11.42 8.14 1.23
CA CYS A 536 -9.98 8.15 1.08
C CYS A 536 -9.33 9.03 2.16
N ILE A 537 -8.18 8.60 2.70
CA ILE A 537 -7.40 9.42 3.64
C ILE A 537 -6.58 10.45 2.86
N GLU A 538 -6.66 11.70 3.28
CA GLU A 538 -5.91 12.82 2.71
C GLU A 538 -5.07 13.53 3.78
N ARG A 539 -3.90 14.03 3.36
CA ARG A 539 -3.03 14.89 4.16
C ARG A 539 -3.29 16.35 3.78
N ARG A 540 -3.46 17.21 4.77
CA ARG A 540 -3.63 18.65 4.58
C ARG A 540 -2.74 19.44 5.54
N PRO A 541 -2.13 20.57 5.12
CA PRO A 541 -1.52 21.50 6.06
C PRO A 541 -2.53 21.99 7.10
N LYS A 542 -2.10 22.18 8.37
CA LYS A 542 -2.98 22.68 9.44
C LYS A 542 -3.59 24.06 9.16
N ASP A 543 -2.90 24.89 8.37
CA ASP A 543 -3.30 26.27 8.09
C ASP A 543 -4.31 26.39 6.92
N GLY A 544 -4.68 25.27 6.29
CA GLY A 544 -5.61 25.23 5.17
C GLY A 544 -7.07 25.38 5.61
N ASN A 545 -7.63 26.58 5.52
CA ASN A 545 -9.02 26.87 5.89
C ASN A 545 -10.06 26.17 4.99
N SER A 546 -11.09 25.64 5.65
CA SER A 546 -12.35 25.05 5.15
C SER A 546 -12.24 23.72 4.40
N PHE A 547 -12.81 22.68 5.00
CA PHE A 547 -13.23 21.45 4.33
C PHE A 547 -14.71 21.23 4.61
N ASN A 548 -15.39 20.49 3.73
CA ASN A 548 -16.80 20.19 3.89
C ASN A 548 -17.00 19.19 5.05
N GLU A 549 -17.49 19.67 6.19
CA GLU A 549 -17.72 18.88 7.41
C GLU A 549 -18.69 17.71 7.19
N ASP A 550 -19.65 17.83 6.28
CA ASP A 550 -20.64 16.76 5.98
C ASP A 550 -19.99 15.56 5.29
N SER A 551 -18.84 15.76 4.65
CA SER A 551 -18.15 14.73 3.84
C SER A 551 -16.75 14.42 4.35
N THR A 552 -16.31 15.02 5.46
CA THR A 552 -14.92 14.92 5.93
C THR A 552 -14.87 14.78 7.45
N GLN A 553 -14.03 13.87 7.94
CA GLN A 553 -13.75 13.69 9.36
C GLN A 553 -12.26 13.86 9.63
N ILE A 554 -11.92 14.56 10.71
CA ILE A 554 -10.52 14.66 11.17
C ILE A 554 -10.19 13.37 11.92
N LEU A 555 -9.22 12.59 11.42
CA LEU A 555 -8.79 11.33 12.06
C LEU A 555 -7.95 11.59 13.30
N PHE A 556 -6.94 12.45 13.18
CA PHE A 556 -6.10 12.86 14.29
C PHE A 556 -5.93 14.36 14.24
N ASN A 557 -6.45 15.03 15.26
CA ASN A 557 -5.86 16.31 15.64
C ASN A 557 -4.62 15.95 16.46
N THR A 558 -3.44 16.14 15.88
CA THR A 558 -2.13 15.87 16.52
C THR A 558 -1.91 16.64 17.82
N ASP A 559 -2.84 17.56 18.15
CA ASP A 559 -2.84 18.37 19.37
C ASP A 559 -3.71 17.79 20.50
N ASN A 560 -4.37 16.63 20.31
CA ASN A 560 -5.14 15.99 21.37
C ASN A 560 -4.26 15.29 22.42
N GLY A 561 -3.92 16.03 23.48
CA GLY A 561 -4.39 15.59 24.80
C GLY A 561 -3.39 15.44 25.95
N ALA A 562 -2.09 15.65 25.76
CA ALA A 562 -1.18 15.78 26.89
C ALA A 562 -0.65 17.22 26.94
N PRO A 563 -1.02 18.02 27.95
CA PRO A 563 -0.62 19.42 28.03
C PRO A 563 0.91 19.52 27.84
N LEU A 564 1.33 20.41 26.94
CA LEU A 564 2.75 20.76 26.78
C LEU A 564 3.32 21.04 28.17
N CYS A 565 4.44 20.39 28.50
CA CYS A 565 5.11 20.57 29.78
C CYS A 565 5.36 22.07 30.00
N SER A 566 4.71 22.68 31.00
CA SER A 566 4.87 24.10 31.28
C SER A 566 6.29 24.39 31.75
N GLN A 567 6.71 25.65 31.71
CA GLN A 567 8.03 26.02 32.22
C GLN A 567 8.19 25.69 33.71
N GLU A 568 7.13 25.90 34.51
CA GLU A 568 7.10 25.55 35.94
C GLU A 568 7.25 24.04 36.14
N GLU A 569 6.55 23.23 35.35
CA GLU A 569 6.61 21.78 35.42
C GLU A 569 7.99 21.26 34.98
N MET A 570 8.59 21.87 33.95
CA MET A 570 9.93 21.54 33.49
C MET A 570 10.97 21.84 34.58
N ILE A 571 10.87 23.00 35.24
CA ILE A 571 11.72 23.37 36.38
C ILE A 571 11.54 22.37 37.54
N ARG A 572 10.30 22.01 37.85
CA ARG A 572 9.99 21.04 38.92
C ARG A 572 10.60 19.67 38.67
N ARG A 573 10.56 19.19 37.41
CA ARG A 573 11.06 17.85 37.02
C ARG A 573 12.57 17.82 36.82
N LEU A 574 13.13 18.80 36.12
CA LEU A 574 14.55 18.83 35.75
C LEU A 574 15.41 19.55 36.78
N GLY A 575 14.87 20.52 37.49
CA GLY A 575 15.63 21.38 38.40
C GLY A 575 16.48 20.61 39.42
N PRO A 576 15.93 19.61 40.15
CA PRO A 576 16.72 18.81 41.08
C PRO A 576 17.91 18.09 40.43
N ALA A 577 17.69 17.44 39.27
CA ALA A 577 18.74 16.75 38.53
C ALA A 577 19.78 17.73 37.97
N MET A 578 19.36 18.88 37.46
CA MET A 578 20.27 19.93 37.01
C MET A 578 21.11 20.49 38.16
N LEU A 579 20.54 20.67 39.35
CA LEU A 579 21.27 21.13 40.53
C LEU A 579 22.22 20.06 41.08
N ALA A 580 21.89 18.78 41.01
CA ALA A 580 22.75 17.70 41.51
C ALA A 580 23.84 17.28 40.51
N GLU A 581 23.48 17.11 39.25
CA GLU A 581 24.31 16.45 38.22
C GLU A 581 24.73 17.39 37.08
N GLY A 582 24.10 18.57 36.97
CA GLY A 582 24.45 19.56 35.97
C GLY A 582 25.84 20.13 36.20
N HIS A 583 26.53 20.44 35.11
CA HIS A 583 27.87 21.02 35.17
C HIS A 583 27.81 22.53 34.96
N TRP A 584 28.75 23.25 35.57
CA TRP A 584 28.88 24.69 35.35
C TRP A 584 29.64 24.94 34.05
N TYR A 585 29.08 25.85 33.25
CA TYR A 585 29.67 26.30 32.01
C TYR A 585 29.72 27.82 31.97
N ARG A 586 30.78 28.33 31.36
CA ARG A 586 30.95 29.75 31.08
C ARG A 586 30.82 29.96 29.59
N LYS A 587 30.08 31.02 29.21
CA LYS A 587 30.01 31.41 27.81
C LYS A 587 31.37 31.97 27.39
N VAL A 588 32.03 31.30 26.44
CA VAL A 588 33.34 31.71 25.90
C VAL A 588 33.21 32.58 24.66
N ALA A 589 32.07 32.52 23.99
CA ALA A 589 31.80 33.39 22.85
C ALA A 589 31.71 34.85 23.31
N PHE A 590 32.44 35.71 22.61
CA PHE A 590 32.23 37.14 22.68
C PHE A 590 30.88 37.48 22.04
N ALA A 591 30.32 38.63 22.39
CA ALA A 591 29.20 39.17 21.65
C ALA A 591 29.50 40.60 21.25
N PHE A 592 28.95 40.98 20.11
CA PHE A 592 29.07 42.32 19.58
C PHE A 592 27.80 43.07 19.93
N LEU A 593 27.92 44.10 20.77
CA LEU A 593 26.78 44.88 21.22
C LEU A 593 26.92 46.32 20.76
N ARG A 594 25.78 46.93 20.45
CA ARG A 594 25.64 48.39 20.32
C ARG A 594 24.37 48.86 21.00
N PRO A 595 24.31 50.13 21.44
CA PRO A 595 23.05 50.76 21.80
C PRO A 595 22.05 50.63 20.64
N ALA A 596 20.83 50.21 20.95
CA ALA A 596 19.75 50.17 19.98
C ALA A 596 19.24 51.58 19.69
N VAL A 597 18.77 51.79 18.47
CA VAL A 597 18.03 53.02 18.15
C VAL A 597 16.57 52.79 18.56
N PRO A 598 15.95 53.67 19.37
CA PRO A 598 14.54 53.51 19.74
C PRO A 598 13.65 53.43 18.49
N GLY A 599 12.79 52.42 18.42
CA GLY A 599 11.94 52.16 17.24
C GLY A 599 12.59 51.30 16.16
N GLU A 600 13.85 50.89 16.33
CA GLU A 600 14.55 49.99 15.40
C GLU A 600 13.93 48.58 15.41
N GLU A 601 13.61 48.07 14.22
CA GLU A 601 13.13 46.71 14.04
C GLU A 601 14.31 45.74 13.89
N ILE A 602 14.40 44.75 14.77
CA ILE A 602 15.42 43.70 14.76
C ILE A 602 14.75 42.35 14.48
N ARG A 603 15.28 41.65 13.47
CA ARG A 603 14.86 40.31 13.09
C ARG A 603 15.98 39.31 13.38
N THR A 604 15.65 38.27 14.13
CA THR A 604 16.54 37.15 14.41
C THR A 604 16.42 36.16 13.26
N MET A 605 17.49 36.00 12.47
CA MET A 605 17.53 35.07 11.34
C MET A 605 18.49 33.91 11.65
N VAL A 606 18.02 32.66 11.54
CA VAL A 606 18.85 31.47 11.71
C VAL A 606 18.64 30.56 10.50
N ASP A 607 19.72 30.22 9.81
CA ASP A 607 19.70 29.38 8.60
C ASP A 607 18.69 29.84 7.52
N GLY A 608 18.59 31.16 7.33
CA GLY A 608 17.69 31.79 6.35
C GLY A 608 16.24 31.93 6.80
N ASN A 609 15.86 31.41 7.97
CA ASN A 609 14.50 31.50 8.51
C ASN A 609 14.38 32.61 9.57
N GLU A 610 13.29 33.38 9.53
CA GLU A 610 12.97 34.37 10.56
C GLU A 610 12.44 33.65 11.81
N GLU A 611 13.19 33.67 12.90
CA GLU A 611 12.75 33.06 14.16
C GLU A 611 11.91 34.04 14.97
N THR A 612 12.33 35.30 15.07
CA THR A 612 11.65 36.33 15.88
C THR A 612 11.83 37.73 15.32
N LYS A 613 10.90 38.63 15.65
CA LYS A 613 10.92 40.05 15.31
C LYS A 613 10.61 40.90 16.55
N LYS A 614 11.42 41.92 16.82
CA LYS A 614 11.25 42.85 17.96
C LYS A 614 11.54 44.29 17.58
N ILE A 615 10.82 45.22 18.21
CA ILE A 615 11.07 46.67 18.10
C ILE A 615 11.84 47.10 19.36
N ALA A 616 13.01 47.69 19.17
CA ALA A 616 13.87 48.12 20.27
C ALA A 616 13.35 49.39 20.97
N GLN A 617 13.53 49.45 22.28
CA GLN A 617 13.17 50.58 23.12
C GLN A 617 14.40 51.41 23.50
N ALA A 618 14.15 52.59 24.06
CA ALA A 618 15.23 53.43 24.58
C ALA A 618 15.97 52.73 25.73
N GLY A 619 17.29 52.64 25.60
CA GLY A 619 18.17 51.95 26.56
C GLY A 619 18.48 50.49 26.19
N ASP A 620 17.80 49.92 25.20
CA ASP A 620 18.10 48.56 24.73
C ASP A 620 19.46 48.48 24.03
N TYR A 621 19.99 47.26 23.93
CA TYR A 621 21.15 46.91 23.13
C TYR A 621 20.75 45.94 22.02
N VAL A 622 21.30 46.16 20.83
CA VAL A 622 21.29 45.16 19.76
C VAL A 622 22.53 44.30 19.92
N VAL A 623 22.31 43.00 20.04
CA VAL A 623 23.36 41.99 20.11
C VAL A 623 23.46 41.29 18.78
N ARG A 624 24.67 41.22 18.23
CA ARG A 624 25.04 40.28 17.17
C ARG A 624 25.81 39.12 17.80
N ALA A 625 25.27 37.93 17.65
CA ALA A 625 25.93 36.73 18.12
C ALA A 625 27.20 36.44 17.30
N ASP A 626 28.23 35.93 17.96
CA ASP A 626 29.45 35.46 17.30
C ASP A 626 29.29 33.98 16.87
N THR A 627 28.37 33.76 15.94
CA THR A 627 28.01 32.44 15.39
C THR A 627 28.16 32.47 13.87
N LYS A 628 28.03 31.31 13.23
CA LYS A 628 27.97 31.20 11.76
C LYS A 628 26.87 32.06 11.14
N TYR A 629 25.71 32.19 11.80
CA TYR A 629 24.54 32.90 11.28
C TYR A 629 24.50 34.38 11.63
N LYS A 630 25.33 34.83 12.58
CA LYS A 630 25.45 36.24 12.98
C LYS A 630 24.11 36.85 13.39
N GLU A 631 23.26 36.06 14.04
CA GLU A 631 21.90 36.47 14.37
C GLU A 631 21.86 37.73 15.26
N LEU A 632 20.85 38.58 15.02
CA LEU A 632 20.61 39.82 15.75
C LEU A 632 19.43 39.66 16.70
N TYR A 633 19.58 40.11 17.94
CA TYR A 633 18.47 40.17 18.91
C TYR A 633 18.60 41.36 19.86
N VAL A 634 17.48 41.72 20.49
CA VAL A 634 17.40 42.86 21.42
C VAL A 634 17.53 42.39 22.87
N LEU A 635 18.40 43.06 23.64
CA LEU A 635 18.52 42.91 25.08
C LEU A 635 18.22 44.23 25.82
N PRO A 636 17.34 44.22 26.84
CA PRO A 636 17.18 45.34 27.74
C PRO A 636 18.48 45.73 28.46
N GLN A 637 18.66 47.01 28.76
CA GLN A 637 19.87 47.56 29.40
C GLN A 637 20.37 46.72 30.59
N GLN A 638 19.46 46.42 31.52
CA GLN A 638 19.80 45.67 32.73
C GLN A 638 20.34 44.28 32.38
N LYS A 639 19.65 43.55 31.48
CA LYS A 639 20.09 42.22 31.05
C LYS A 639 21.42 42.26 30.31
N ALA A 640 21.66 43.30 29.50
CA ALA A 640 22.93 43.49 28.81
C ALA A 640 24.07 43.74 29.83
N SER A 641 23.85 44.58 30.85
CA SER A 641 24.83 44.86 31.90
C SER A 641 25.12 43.65 32.80
N ASP A 642 24.10 42.83 33.08
CA ASP A 642 24.27 41.62 33.87
C ASP A 642 25.05 40.55 33.07
N ALA A 643 24.77 40.44 31.77
CA ALA A 643 25.36 39.42 30.90
C ALA A 643 26.74 39.79 30.34
N TYR A 644 27.12 41.06 30.29
CA TYR A 644 28.34 41.54 29.63
C TYR A 644 29.08 42.61 30.43
N ASP A 645 30.41 42.64 30.31
CA ASP A 645 31.23 43.71 30.88
C ASP A 645 31.18 44.99 30.03
N LEU A 646 30.07 45.72 30.11
CA LEU A 646 29.87 46.93 29.29
C LEU A 646 30.87 48.05 29.59
N ALA A 647 31.54 48.02 30.74
CA ALA A 647 32.54 49.01 31.16
C ALA A 647 33.91 48.82 30.47
N ALA A 648 34.22 47.60 30.01
CA ALA A 648 35.50 47.25 29.42
C ALA A 648 35.31 46.60 28.03
N PRO A 649 34.96 47.38 26.99
CA PRO A 649 34.90 46.87 25.63
C PRO A 649 36.28 46.38 25.17
N MET A 650 36.30 45.26 24.46
CA MET A 650 37.49 44.66 23.88
C MET A 650 37.67 45.14 22.43
N ASP A 651 38.91 45.13 21.93
CA ASP A 651 39.18 45.42 20.52
C ASP A 651 38.65 44.27 19.62
N ILE A 652 38.19 44.64 18.43
CA ILE A 652 37.68 43.74 17.37
C ILE A 652 38.80 43.41 16.37
N ALA A 653 40.07 43.75 16.67
CA ALA A 653 41.21 43.47 15.79
C ALA A 653 41.32 41.96 15.49
N GLU A 654 41.84 41.65 14.29
CA GLU A 654 42.12 40.27 13.79
C GLU A 654 40.91 39.45 13.27
N ARG A 655 39.72 40.05 13.13
CA ARG A 655 38.55 39.39 12.50
C ARG A 655 38.30 39.84 11.06
N LEU A 656 37.86 38.90 10.22
CA LEU A 656 37.45 39.15 8.82
C LEU A 656 36.31 40.18 8.71
N ASP A 657 35.38 40.21 9.68
CA ASP A 657 34.22 41.11 9.69
C ASP A 657 34.38 42.34 10.60
N ALA A 658 35.59 42.64 11.05
CA ALA A 658 35.84 43.76 11.97
C ALA A 658 35.43 45.12 11.40
N ALA A 659 35.63 45.34 10.10
CA ALA A 659 35.24 46.59 9.43
C ALA A 659 33.71 46.78 9.42
N GLU A 660 32.97 45.71 9.15
CA GLU A 660 31.50 45.68 9.14
C GLU A 660 30.94 45.99 10.53
N LEU A 661 31.47 45.33 11.57
CA LEU A 661 31.05 45.53 12.96
C LEU A 661 31.28 46.97 13.43
N ARG A 662 32.44 47.56 13.08
CA ARG A 662 32.74 48.96 13.41
C ARG A 662 31.82 49.94 12.68
N ALA A 663 31.55 49.69 11.39
CA ALA A 663 30.61 50.51 10.61
C ALA A 663 29.18 50.45 11.20
N GLY A 664 28.77 49.29 11.71
CA GLY A 664 27.51 49.11 12.41
C GLY A 664 27.47 49.67 13.84
N GLY A 665 28.58 50.21 14.36
CA GLY A 665 28.66 50.76 15.72
C GLY A 665 28.79 49.70 16.84
N PHE A 666 29.06 48.44 16.48
CA PHE A 666 29.21 47.36 17.46
C PHE A 666 30.57 47.42 18.15
N ARG A 667 30.57 47.04 19.43
CA ARG A 667 31.77 46.83 20.24
C ARG A 667 31.77 45.39 20.77
N CYS A 668 32.95 44.81 20.94
CA CYS A 668 33.09 43.46 21.48
C CYS A 668 33.09 43.51 23.01
N TYR A 669 32.32 42.64 23.65
CA TYR A 669 32.25 42.56 25.10
C TYR A 669 32.46 41.13 25.59
N ARG A 670 33.18 41.01 26.71
CA ARG A 670 33.33 39.73 27.42
C ARG A 670 32.01 39.38 28.11
N CYS A 671 31.52 38.17 27.84
CA CYS A 671 30.33 37.65 28.52
C CYS A 671 30.66 37.26 29.97
N ARG A 672 29.77 37.63 30.90
CA ARG A 672 29.81 37.25 32.33
C ARG A 672 28.88 36.08 32.65
N THR A 673 28.16 35.58 31.65
CA THR A 673 27.12 34.57 31.84
C THR A 673 27.72 33.22 32.21
N ARG A 674 27.25 32.69 33.35
CA ARG A 674 27.48 31.32 33.79
C ARG A 674 26.15 30.59 33.82
N ILE A 675 26.15 29.35 33.36
CA ILE A 675 24.97 28.50 33.30
C ILE A 675 25.27 27.15 33.90
N LYS A 676 24.24 26.52 34.45
CA LYS A 676 24.27 25.10 34.76
C LYS A 676 23.57 24.36 33.63
N ALA A 677 24.22 23.35 33.06
CA ALA A 677 23.66 22.62 31.93
C ALA A 677 23.80 21.11 32.11
N ILE A 678 22.85 20.37 31.54
CA ILE A 678 22.80 18.92 31.53
C ILE A 678 22.44 18.42 30.13
N ARG A 679 23.05 17.31 29.72
CA ARG A 679 22.82 16.70 28.40
C ARG A 679 21.47 16.00 28.35
N ALA A 680 20.67 16.30 27.34
CA ALA A 680 19.39 15.66 27.06
C ALA A 680 19.57 14.23 26.50
N SER A 681 19.91 13.26 27.35
CA SER A 681 19.92 11.84 26.95
C SER A 681 18.50 11.30 26.78
N GLU A 682 18.34 10.24 25.97
CA GLU A 682 17.04 9.55 25.80
C GLU A 682 16.46 9.06 27.14
N SER A 683 17.33 8.57 28.05
CA SER A 683 16.94 8.15 29.41
C SER A 683 16.46 9.32 30.26
N LEU A 684 17.06 10.51 30.09
CA LEU A 684 16.63 11.71 30.79
C LEU A 684 15.29 12.22 30.22
N LEU A 685 15.21 12.36 28.89
CA LEU A 685 14.03 12.88 28.20
C LEU A 685 12.78 12.02 28.44
N SER A 686 12.91 10.69 28.35
CA SER A 686 11.80 9.77 28.64
C SER A 686 11.24 9.91 30.07
N LYS A 687 12.05 10.39 31.03
CA LYS A 687 11.61 10.63 32.42
C LYS A 687 10.99 12.01 32.61
N ILE A 688 11.63 13.06 32.07
CA ILE A 688 11.28 14.45 32.41
C ILE A 688 10.40 15.14 31.36
N CYS A 689 10.57 14.79 30.09
CA CYS A 689 9.92 15.44 28.95
C CYS A 689 9.68 14.41 27.82
N PRO A 690 8.76 13.45 27.99
CA PRO A 690 8.59 12.33 27.06
C PRO A 690 8.19 12.76 25.65
N GLN A 691 7.48 13.88 25.56
CA GLN A 691 7.06 14.48 24.28
C GLN A 691 8.22 15.18 23.54
N LYS A 692 9.41 15.26 24.15
CA LYS A 692 10.58 15.98 23.63
C LYS A 692 10.28 17.44 23.28
N ARG A 693 9.30 18.05 23.95
CA ARG A 693 8.94 19.47 23.83
C ARG A 693 8.38 20.03 25.14
N PHE A 694 8.67 21.28 25.43
CA PHE A 694 8.16 22.00 26.61
C PHE A 694 7.90 23.48 26.26
N MET A 695 7.14 24.19 27.09
CA MET A 695 6.88 25.61 26.91
C MET A 695 8.06 26.42 27.46
N ALA A 696 8.72 27.22 26.61
CA ALA A 696 9.81 28.08 27.05
C ALA A 696 9.30 29.29 27.86
N SER A 697 10.20 29.98 28.57
CA SER A 697 9.86 31.17 29.39
C SER A 697 9.28 32.34 28.57
N TRP A 698 9.52 32.36 27.26
CA TRP A 698 8.96 33.37 26.34
C TRP A 698 7.63 32.95 25.68
N GLY A 699 7.01 31.84 26.11
CA GLY A 699 5.66 31.45 25.70
C GLY A 699 5.56 30.71 24.36
N SER A 700 6.68 30.19 23.84
CA SER A 700 6.68 29.35 22.64
C SER A 700 7.09 27.90 22.95
N PRO A 701 6.51 26.89 22.25
CA PRO A 701 6.98 25.51 22.35
C PRO A 701 8.44 25.38 21.92
N CYS A 702 9.23 24.65 22.72
CA CYS A 702 10.64 24.38 22.50
C CYS A 702 10.85 22.87 22.34
N VAL A 703 11.30 22.43 21.16
CA VAL A 703 11.60 21.02 20.86
C VAL A 703 13.02 20.69 21.31
N VAL A 704 13.22 19.54 21.96
CA VAL A 704 14.50 19.08 22.49
C VAL A 704 14.92 17.80 21.78
N LYS A 705 16.10 17.80 21.14
CA LYS A 705 16.66 16.61 20.51
C LYS A 705 17.60 15.89 21.49
N ALA A 706 17.83 14.60 21.22
CA ALA A 706 18.86 13.87 21.94
C ALA A 706 20.22 14.57 21.78
N ASP A 707 20.97 14.62 22.88
CA ASP A 707 22.27 15.30 23.02
C ASP A 707 22.26 16.84 23.01
N ASP A 708 21.10 17.49 22.86
CA ASP A 708 20.98 18.93 23.13
C ASP A 708 21.31 19.21 24.61
N MET A 709 21.62 20.48 24.92
CA MET A 709 21.89 20.92 26.28
C MET A 709 20.67 21.65 26.84
N LEU A 710 20.17 21.15 27.98
CA LEU A 710 19.17 21.86 28.77
C LEU A 710 19.93 22.71 29.79
N ALA A 711 19.71 24.02 29.76
CA ALA A 711 20.50 25.00 30.49
C ALA A 711 19.61 25.90 31.34
N ALA A 712 20.18 26.40 32.44
CA ALA A 712 19.59 27.42 33.28
C ALA A 712 20.66 28.34 33.87
N GLN A 713 20.30 29.60 34.12
CA GLN A 713 21.02 30.45 35.07
C GLN A 713 20.56 30.10 36.48
N VAL A 714 21.51 29.86 37.39
CA VAL A 714 21.23 29.48 38.78
C VAL A 714 21.67 30.61 39.71
N SER A 715 20.72 31.14 40.49
CA SER A 715 20.96 32.14 41.53
C SER A 715 20.46 31.59 42.86
N ASP A 716 21.26 31.63 43.92
CA ASP A 716 20.89 31.14 45.27
C ASP A 716 20.29 29.71 45.25
N SER A 717 20.93 28.81 44.50
CA SER A 717 20.47 27.41 44.30
C SER A 717 19.06 27.28 43.71
N THR A 718 18.53 28.35 43.10
CA THR A 718 17.19 28.40 42.53
C THR A 718 17.26 28.53 41.01
N ILE A 719 16.40 27.79 40.31
CA ILE A 719 16.25 27.83 38.85
C ILE A 719 14.93 28.52 38.53
N LYS A 720 14.99 29.61 37.76
CA LYS A 720 13.81 30.40 37.35
C LYS A 720 13.37 30.12 35.92
N GLU A 721 14.28 29.61 35.10
CA GLU A 721 13.99 29.25 33.72
C GLU A 721 14.90 28.11 33.25
N ILE A 722 14.39 27.29 32.35
CA ILE A 722 15.11 26.28 31.61
C ILE A 722 14.94 26.57 30.12
N TYR A 723 16.02 26.47 29.37
CA TYR A 723 16.01 26.64 27.92
C TYR A 723 16.91 25.61 27.25
N ARG A 724 16.66 25.36 25.96
CA ARG A 724 17.44 24.42 25.15
C ARG A 724 18.51 25.18 24.37
N ILE A 725 19.72 24.62 24.35
CA ILE A 725 20.80 25.02 23.45
C ILE A 725 21.12 23.79 22.59
N GLU A 726 21.14 23.97 21.27
CA GLU A 726 21.51 22.89 20.34
C GLU A 726 22.97 22.46 20.58
N LYS A 727 23.26 21.16 20.45
CA LYS A 727 24.56 20.58 20.85
C LYS A 727 25.79 21.19 20.17
N THR A 728 25.72 21.56 18.90
CA THR A 728 26.84 22.19 18.17
C THR A 728 27.01 23.64 18.61
N VAL A 729 25.91 24.40 18.71
CA VAL A 729 25.92 25.77 19.23
C VAL A 729 26.49 25.81 20.65
N PHE A 730 26.11 24.85 21.50
CA PHE A 730 26.64 24.78 22.86
C PHE A 730 28.16 24.55 22.88
N LYS A 731 28.67 23.62 22.07
CA LYS A 731 30.11 23.33 21.99
C LYS A 731 30.92 24.53 21.49
N GLU A 732 30.35 25.34 20.60
CA GLU A 732 31.02 26.53 20.06
C GLU A 732 31.01 27.70 21.06
N THR A 733 29.97 27.79 21.89
CA THR A 733 29.73 29.01 22.68
C THR A 733 30.01 28.87 24.17
N PHE A 734 30.17 27.65 24.70
CA PHE A 734 30.40 27.38 26.12
C PHE A 734 31.60 26.47 26.37
N SER A 735 32.38 26.78 27.40
CA SER A 735 33.40 25.89 27.95
C SER A 735 33.03 25.47 29.38
N LEU A 736 33.52 24.30 29.80
CA LEU A 736 33.40 23.87 31.19
C LEU A 736 34.08 24.91 32.08
N ASP A 737 33.37 25.37 33.11
CA ASP A 737 33.85 26.36 34.06
C ASP A 737 34.51 25.61 35.21
N GLN A 738 35.82 25.37 35.06
CA GLN A 738 36.64 24.62 36.01
C GLN A 738 36.78 25.32 37.36
#